data_AF-A0A3L7T687-F1
#
_entry.id   AF-A0A3L7T687-F1
#
_cell.length_a   1.000
_cell.length_b   1.000
_cell.length_c   1.000
_cell.angle_alpha   90.00
_cell.angle_beta   90.00
_cell.angle_gamma   90.00
#
_symmetry.space_group_name_H-M   'P 1'
#
loop_
_entity.id
_entity.type
_entity.pdbx_description
1 polymer ?
#
loop_
_entity_poly.entity_id
_entity_poly.type
_entity_poly.pdbx_seq_one_letter_code
_entity_poly.pdbx_strand_id
1 'polypeptide(L)'
;MNHTQRTTRRNTPRRGVASVLAMLFLVIFGALAAAMAIVAQGNLRTADSSLKVSRAQSAAESGLVFAQRRLVSESRRFIIAKGVVDAGFAERLWTGSWSGGDGAVQIAPAIGYNGPASPDGLSAAIRDAHLADSSAFAPNAEHQGLPEILQDGTVVTEPLRLEAGNDRLWFQLIYELVPGTPNIRVTCLGTDGDIRRTLSMQFELGKKIEYAVISPNRIMVGKNVLIEGPIGTRYGTNTGELTSENGDPLVMRSDFRYLSNSLTTKINNLAQAVAVHDIDGDGRLRPSHPSEGQGLVGVGVSDIDGDQYVDDFDCFLSEYDTNGDALVVWDTSRAAAAGIPTSSPEFAGIDDQLARLIDLSKPDRNEDGVVDSRDTRLGYSDGVLNVYDNYAKVSGRLVFGVQQAAWEAVAAEDWRAIAQGPVRADINETPVQFGATPDELRVVTTADFADSASWFSTNVQNNFATQVTSGMSGGGLYTPVATAPYEAVPYGSSSAYDYYRRPIYQNMTFRDVRIPKGTNALFKNCRFEGTVYLETETGCTDPNWNYTGALKAIPLGNGSIQYDLRFPGITSVLAGQTLTDTRTISNSTRFDGCTFLGSIAGDTPGEYTHWRNKIQLTGATRFYSDPEDTELALQPDGAALRSALLAMGTDKLDRLQRSSIMMPGWSVDVGNFSNQVAANPDLTARVKLKGTIIAGVMDIRGTADVLGTMLMTFRPVPGVGPLYYNGQPEAFNTTLGYFGTLDGDGEGSLPGGTGFTGFGEIRLRYDPNAKLPDGILWPASVEAVADSYREGGRS
;
A
#
# COMPACT_ATOMS: atom_id res chain seq x y z
N MET A 1 65.57 -74.95 -87.33
CA MET A 1 65.10 -73.87 -88.21
C MET A 1 64.12 -72.99 -87.46
N ASN A 2 64.36 -71.69 -87.50
CA ASN A 2 63.43 -70.55 -87.37
C ASN A 2 63.87 -69.50 -86.36
N HIS A 3 64.53 -68.49 -86.91
CA HIS A 3 64.61 -67.14 -86.40
C HIS A 3 63.23 -66.55 -86.12
N THR A 4 63.12 -65.77 -85.05
CA THR A 4 62.18 -64.66 -84.96
C THR A 4 62.81 -63.54 -84.14
N GLN A 5 63.21 -62.46 -84.82
CA GLN A 5 63.48 -61.17 -84.19
C GLN A 5 62.16 -60.56 -83.71
N ARG A 6 62.16 -59.94 -82.52
CA ARG A 6 61.15 -58.94 -82.17
C ARG A 6 61.73 -57.86 -81.26
N THR A 7 61.70 -56.64 -81.77
CA THR A 7 61.95 -55.37 -81.11
C THR A 7 60.79 -55.00 -80.17
N THR A 8 61.08 -54.40 -79.01
CA THR A 8 60.63 -53.04 -78.58
C THR A 8 60.49 -52.83 -77.05
N ARG A 9 60.78 -51.56 -76.68
CA ARG A 9 60.36 -50.76 -75.50
C ARG A 9 61.07 -50.95 -74.15
N ARG A 10 62.07 -50.08 -73.94
CA ARG A 10 62.44 -49.54 -72.61
C ARG A 10 61.21 -48.91 -71.95
N ASN A 11 60.76 -49.46 -70.83
CA ASN A 11 59.99 -48.74 -69.82
C ASN A 11 60.92 -48.45 -68.64
N THR A 12 61.31 -47.19 -68.48
CA THR A 12 61.98 -46.69 -67.27
C THR A 12 60.96 -46.66 -66.12
N PRO A 13 61.19 -47.36 -64.98
CA PRO A 13 60.33 -47.24 -63.83
C PRO A 13 60.60 -45.91 -63.12
N ARG A 14 59.75 -44.90 -63.34
CA ARG A 14 59.68 -43.69 -62.50
C ARG A 14 59.12 -44.04 -61.12
N ARG A 15 59.91 -44.68 -60.25
CA ARG A 15 59.51 -45.04 -58.86
C ARG A 15 60.06 -44.07 -57.79
N GLY A 16 60.93 -43.12 -58.12
CA GLY A 16 61.49 -42.16 -57.15
C GLY A 16 60.61 -40.93 -56.87
N VAL A 17 59.87 -40.43 -57.88
CA VAL A 17 59.10 -39.17 -57.77
C VAL A 17 57.85 -39.35 -56.89
N ALA A 18 57.19 -40.52 -56.96
CA ALA A 18 56.02 -40.81 -56.14
C ALA A 18 56.36 -40.89 -54.64
N SER A 19 57.53 -41.44 -54.29
CA SER A 19 57.99 -41.55 -52.89
C SER A 19 58.37 -40.19 -52.29
N VAL A 20 58.98 -39.30 -53.09
CA VAL A 20 59.30 -37.93 -52.66
C VAL A 20 58.04 -37.08 -52.50
N LEU A 21 57.08 -37.19 -53.44
CA LEU A 21 55.77 -36.55 -53.30
C LEU A 21 55.01 -37.09 -52.08
N ALA A 22 55.05 -38.40 -51.82
CA ALA A 22 54.42 -39.00 -50.65
C ALA A 22 55.05 -38.51 -49.33
N MET A 23 56.38 -38.38 -49.26
CA MET A 23 57.05 -37.76 -48.10
C MET A 23 56.69 -36.28 -47.93
N LEU A 24 56.65 -35.51 -49.02
CA LEU A 24 56.23 -34.11 -48.99
C LEU A 24 54.78 -33.95 -48.50
N PHE A 25 53.86 -34.80 -48.99
CA PHE A 25 52.48 -34.81 -48.51
C PHE A 25 52.40 -35.20 -47.04
N LEU A 26 53.14 -36.21 -46.58
CA LEU A 26 53.20 -36.60 -45.16
C LEU A 26 53.68 -35.47 -44.26
N VAL A 27 54.70 -34.72 -44.69
CA VAL A 27 55.22 -33.55 -43.95
C VAL A 27 54.19 -32.42 -43.92
N ILE A 28 53.52 -32.13 -45.04
CA ILE A 28 52.48 -31.09 -45.12
C ILE A 28 51.26 -31.46 -44.26
N PHE A 29 50.77 -32.70 -44.36
CA PHE A 29 49.64 -33.16 -43.54
C PHE A 29 50.01 -33.23 -42.06
N GLY A 30 51.23 -33.65 -41.71
CA GLY A 30 51.72 -33.62 -40.34
C GLY A 30 51.80 -32.21 -39.76
N ALA A 31 52.30 -31.23 -40.54
CA ALA A 31 52.35 -29.83 -40.14
C ALA A 31 50.94 -29.22 -40.01
N LEU A 32 50.02 -29.52 -40.94
CA LEU A 32 48.63 -29.05 -40.88
C LEU A 32 47.89 -29.64 -39.67
N ALA A 33 48.07 -30.94 -39.39
CA ALA A 33 47.49 -31.60 -38.23
C ALA A 33 48.01 -30.99 -36.92
N ALA A 34 49.31 -30.71 -36.83
CA ALA A 34 49.90 -30.02 -35.68
C ALA A 34 49.35 -28.59 -35.51
N ALA A 35 49.21 -27.83 -36.60
CA ALA A 35 48.62 -26.49 -36.56
C ALA A 35 47.15 -26.51 -36.12
N MET A 36 46.34 -27.43 -36.65
CA MET A 36 44.94 -27.61 -36.24
C MET A 36 44.83 -28.03 -34.78
N ALA A 37 45.73 -28.88 -34.28
CA ALA A 37 45.76 -29.27 -32.87
C ALA A 37 46.07 -28.08 -31.94
N ILE A 38 47.00 -27.20 -32.33
CA ILE A 38 47.33 -25.97 -31.58
C ILE A 38 46.14 -25.01 -31.58
N VAL A 39 45.49 -24.80 -32.73
CA VAL A 39 44.29 -23.94 -32.83
C VAL A 39 43.14 -24.51 -32.00
N ALA A 40 42.92 -25.83 -32.03
CA ALA A 40 41.91 -26.50 -31.22
C ALA A 40 42.20 -26.36 -29.71
N GLN A 41 43.45 -26.52 -29.28
CA GLN A 41 43.85 -26.26 -27.90
C GLN A 41 43.66 -24.79 -27.50
N GLY A 42 43.96 -23.85 -28.41
CA GLY A 42 43.69 -22.43 -28.22
C GLY A 42 42.20 -22.16 -28.02
N ASN A 43 41.35 -22.70 -28.89
CA ASN A 43 39.89 -22.56 -28.81
C ASN A 43 39.32 -23.17 -27.52
N LEU A 44 39.80 -24.36 -27.12
CA LEU A 44 39.38 -25.00 -25.88
C LEU A 44 39.76 -24.18 -24.63
N ARG A 45 40.97 -23.59 -24.60
CA ARG A 45 41.39 -22.71 -23.49
C ARG A 45 40.59 -21.42 -23.44
N THR A 46 40.27 -20.84 -24.59
CA THR A 46 39.42 -19.64 -24.66
C THR A 46 38.01 -19.97 -24.18
N ALA A 47 37.44 -21.09 -24.62
CA ALA A 47 36.11 -21.53 -24.20
C ALA A 47 36.05 -21.86 -22.70
N ASP A 48 37.05 -22.55 -22.16
CA ASP A 48 37.17 -22.83 -20.72
C ASP A 48 37.30 -21.52 -19.91
N SER A 49 38.10 -20.56 -20.40
CA SER A 49 38.22 -19.24 -19.74
C SER A 49 36.90 -18.46 -19.78
N SER A 50 36.18 -18.46 -20.91
CA SER A 50 34.88 -17.79 -21.00
C SER A 50 33.84 -18.45 -20.08
N LEU A 51 33.85 -19.78 -19.96
CA LEU A 51 32.97 -20.50 -19.05
C LEU A 51 33.26 -20.15 -17.58
N LYS A 52 34.53 -20.15 -17.18
CA LYS A 52 34.94 -19.75 -15.82
C LYS A 52 34.59 -18.30 -15.51
N VAL A 53 34.76 -17.40 -16.48
CA VAL A 53 34.30 -16.00 -16.36
C VAL A 53 32.80 -15.93 -16.12
N SER A 54 32.00 -16.66 -16.90
CA SER A 54 30.55 -16.70 -16.74
C SER A 54 30.14 -17.29 -15.39
N ARG A 55 30.78 -18.38 -14.94
CA ARG A 55 30.48 -19.01 -13.65
C ARG A 55 30.88 -18.14 -12.47
N ALA A 56 32.03 -17.46 -12.53
CA ALA A 56 32.44 -16.50 -11.52
C ALA A 56 31.48 -15.30 -11.43
N GLN A 57 30.96 -14.83 -12.58
CA GLN A 57 29.93 -13.80 -12.62
C GLN A 57 28.62 -14.29 -11.99
N SER A 58 28.10 -15.45 -12.41
CA SER A 58 26.89 -16.04 -11.83
C SER A 58 27.04 -16.33 -10.33
N ALA A 59 28.25 -16.69 -9.88
CA ALA A 59 28.56 -16.83 -8.47
C ALA A 59 28.41 -15.51 -7.71
N ALA A 60 28.90 -14.42 -8.29
CA ALA A 60 28.77 -13.09 -7.69
C ALA A 60 27.30 -12.60 -7.67
N GLU A 61 26.54 -12.83 -8.75
CA GLU A 61 25.11 -12.49 -8.82
C GLU A 61 24.29 -13.29 -7.79
N SER A 62 24.55 -14.59 -7.70
CA SER A 62 23.90 -15.47 -6.72
C SER A 62 24.22 -15.03 -5.29
N GLY A 63 25.47 -14.63 -5.04
CA GLY A 63 25.90 -14.10 -3.74
C GLY A 63 25.22 -12.78 -3.37
N LEU A 64 24.99 -11.87 -4.33
CA LEU A 64 24.23 -10.64 -4.08
C LEU A 64 22.77 -10.93 -3.71
N VAL A 65 22.10 -11.84 -4.42
CA VAL A 65 20.72 -12.25 -4.09
C VAL A 65 20.67 -12.92 -2.72
N PHE A 66 21.65 -13.77 -2.40
CA PHE A 66 21.77 -14.38 -1.08
C PHE A 66 21.96 -13.33 0.02
N ALA A 67 22.84 -12.37 -0.20
CA ALA A 67 23.10 -11.28 0.74
C ALA A 67 21.88 -10.39 0.97
N GLN A 68 21.10 -10.09 -0.08
CA GLN A 68 19.83 -9.37 0.04
C GLN A 68 18.86 -10.12 0.95
N ARG A 69 18.62 -11.42 0.68
CA ARG A 69 17.73 -12.24 1.51
C ARG A 69 18.18 -12.31 2.96
N ARG A 70 19.50 -12.41 3.18
CA ARG A 70 20.08 -12.39 4.52
C ARG A 70 19.85 -11.05 5.21
N LEU A 71 20.12 -9.93 4.54
CA LEU A 71 19.90 -8.59 5.09
C LEU A 71 18.42 -8.38 5.45
N VAL A 72 17.49 -8.76 4.58
CA VAL A 72 16.06 -8.66 4.86
C VAL A 72 15.67 -9.51 6.08
N SER A 73 16.13 -10.76 6.14
CA SER A 73 15.86 -11.66 7.27
C SER A 73 16.40 -11.10 8.60
N GLU A 74 17.66 -10.71 8.65
CA GLU A 74 18.29 -10.25 9.89
C GLU A 74 17.80 -8.85 10.30
N SER A 75 17.53 -7.95 9.35
CA SER A 75 17.00 -6.62 9.65
C SER A 75 15.58 -6.66 10.18
N ARG A 76 14.72 -7.57 9.68
CA ARG A 76 13.35 -7.77 10.19
C ARG A 76 13.30 -8.20 11.65
N ARG A 77 14.40 -8.72 12.21
CA ARG A 77 14.50 -9.00 13.64
C ARG A 77 14.51 -7.73 14.48
N PHE A 78 14.96 -6.59 13.93
CA PHE A 78 15.00 -5.31 14.61
C PHE A 78 13.66 -4.60 14.43
N ILE A 79 12.86 -4.61 15.48
CA ILE A 79 11.56 -3.93 15.54
C ILE A 79 11.79 -2.54 16.15
N ILE A 80 11.53 -1.49 15.37
CA ILE A 80 11.93 -0.12 15.69
C ILE A 80 10.72 0.82 15.80
N ALA A 81 10.71 1.68 16.83
CA ALA A 81 9.66 2.68 17.04
C ALA A 81 9.85 3.91 16.14
N LYS A 82 11.09 4.31 15.85
CA LYS A 82 11.39 5.46 14.98
C LYS A 82 10.77 5.26 13.60
N GLY A 83 10.07 6.27 13.09
CA GLY A 83 9.34 6.21 11.83
C GLY A 83 10.24 6.32 10.60
N VAL A 84 11.35 7.06 10.73
CA VAL A 84 12.32 7.28 9.65
C VAL A 84 13.72 6.89 10.12
N VAL A 85 14.37 6.02 9.36
CA VAL A 85 15.76 5.62 9.59
C VAL A 85 16.68 6.60 8.86
N ASP A 86 17.11 7.64 9.58
CA ASP A 86 18.15 8.54 9.09
C ASP A 86 19.55 7.89 9.17
N ALA A 87 20.55 8.50 8.52
CA ALA A 87 21.91 7.99 8.48
C ALA A 87 22.53 7.76 9.87
N GLY A 88 22.26 8.66 10.83
CA GLY A 88 22.78 8.53 12.18
C GLY A 88 22.14 7.38 12.94
N PHE A 89 20.84 7.18 12.79
CA PHE A 89 20.15 6.05 13.40
C PHE A 89 20.54 4.73 12.73
N ALA A 90 20.74 4.70 11.41
CA ALA A 90 21.26 3.53 10.71
C ALA A 90 22.63 3.10 11.25
N GLU A 91 23.55 4.05 11.47
CA GLU A 91 24.86 3.78 12.09
C GLU A 91 24.73 3.18 13.49
N ARG A 92 23.84 3.75 14.31
CA ARG A 92 23.58 3.24 15.65
C ARG A 92 22.94 1.85 15.63
N LEU A 93 22.00 1.58 14.70
CA LEU A 93 21.40 0.25 14.52
C LEU A 93 22.42 -0.78 14.03
N TRP A 94 23.31 -0.37 13.12
CA TRP A 94 24.38 -1.19 12.58
C TRP A 94 25.36 -1.62 13.67
N THR A 95 25.77 -0.68 14.52
CA THR A 95 26.82 -0.87 15.55
C THR A 95 26.32 -1.32 16.91
N GLY A 96 25.02 -1.20 17.20
CA GLY A 96 24.50 -1.52 18.52
C GLY A 96 24.41 -0.37 19.52
N SER A 97 24.64 0.86 19.06
CA SER A 97 24.85 2.02 19.93
C SER A 97 23.63 2.95 20.05
N TRP A 98 22.43 2.46 19.70
CA TRP A 98 21.20 3.24 19.84
C TRP A 98 20.89 3.60 21.30
N SER A 99 20.13 4.67 21.49
CA SER A 99 19.80 5.22 22.81
C SER A 99 18.30 5.48 22.95
N GLY A 100 17.84 5.87 24.15
CA GLY A 100 16.42 6.21 24.37
C GLY A 100 15.90 7.35 23.46
N GLY A 101 16.79 8.23 22.96
CA GLY A 101 16.42 9.28 22.00
C GLY A 101 16.08 8.75 20.60
N ASP A 102 16.39 7.49 20.30
CA ASP A 102 16.06 6.81 19.05
C ASP A 102 14.70 6.08 19.10
N GLY A 103 14.01 6.14 20.24
CA GLY A 103 12.82 5.34 20.49
C GLY A 103 13.14 3.89 20.85
N ALA A 104 12.10 3.10 21.08
CA ALA A 104 12.25 1.69 21.44
C ALA A 104 12.77 0.86 20.25
N VAL A 105 13.74 -0.02 20.53
CA VAL A 105 14.25 -1.04 19.61
C VAL A 105 14.12 -2.39 20.31
N GLN A 106 13.38 -3.31 19.72
CA GLN A 106 13.22 -4.69 20.19
C GLN A 106 13.86 -5.64 19.18
N ILE A 107 14.51 -6.70 19.66
CA ILE A 107 15.16 -7.67 18.78
C ILE A 107 14.47 -9.02 18.92
N ALA A 108 13.94 -9.52 17.82
CA ALA A 108 13.36 -10.85 17.72
C ALA A 108 14.47 -11.93 17.62
N PRO A 109 14.19 -13.16 18.08
CA PRO A 109 15.11 -14.28 17.94
C PRO A 109 15.51 -14.54 16.48
N ALA A 110 16.68 -15.17 16.30
CA ALA A 110 17.09 -15.67 14.98
C ALA A 110 16.11 -16.71 14.45
N ILE A 111 15.86 -16.68 13.14
CA ILE A 111 14.98 -17.63 12.44
C ILE A 111 15.84 -18.55 11.59
N GLY A 112 15.63 -19.86 11.70
CA GLY A 112 16.31 -20.86 10.87
C GLY A 112 17.71 -21.27 11.34
N TYR A 113 18.26 -20.64 12.39
CA TYR A 113 19.53 -21.04 13.00
C TYR A 113 19.56 -20.71 14.50
N ASN A 114 20.47 -21.35 15.24
CA ASN A 114 20.71 -21.07 16.65
C ASN A 114 21.74 -19.93 16.79
N GLY A 115 21.28 -18.71 16.95
CA GLY A 115 22.10 -17.53 17.21
C GLY A 115 21.79 -16.87 18.56
N PRO A 116 22.58 -15.85 18.98
CA PRO A 116 22.25 -15.03 20.12
C PRO A 116 20.86 -14.39 19.98
N ALA A 117 20.06 -14.42 21.06
CA ALA A 117 18.73 -13.82 21.07
C ALA A 117 18.78 -12.29 20.91
N SER A 118 19.85 -11.66 21.39
CA SER A 118 20.09 -10.22 21.31
C SER A 118 21.52 -9.98 20.81
N PRO A 119 21.76 -9.98 19.49
CA PRO A 119 23.03 -9.54 18.92
C PRO A 119 23.31 -8.08 19.29
N ASP A 120 24.60 -7.72 19.38
CA ASP A 120 25.01 -6.37 19.79
C ASP A 120 24.49 -5.29 18.83
N GLY A 121 24.35 -5.60 17.53
CA GLY A 121 23.77 -4.72 16.51
C GLY A 121 23.45 -5.49 15.22
N LEU A 122 22.99 -4.81 14.17
CA LEU A 122 22.64 -5.46 12.90
C LEU A 122 23.87 -6.12 12.23
N SER A 123 25.05 -5.51 12.34
CA SER A 123 26.31 -6.12 11.88
C SER A 123 26.61 -7.45 12.59
N ALA A 124 26.39 -7.52 13.90
CA ALA A 124 26.53 -8.74 14.69
C ALA A 124 25.48 -9.80 14.31
N ALA A 125 24.22 -9.40 14.08
CA ALA A 125 23.18 -10.31 13.61
C ALA A 125 23.55 -10.97 12.27
N ILE A 126 24.08 -10.17 11.32
CA ILE A 126 24.54 -10.66 10.02
C ILE A 126 25.73 -11.62 10.19
N ARG A 127 26.74 -11.24 10.99
CA ARG A 127 27.89 -12.11 11.30
C ARG A 127 27.42 -13.45 11.88
N ASP A 128 26.53 -13.43 12.87
CA ASP A 128 26.04 -14.62 13.56
C ASP A 128 25.24 -15.55 12.63
N ALA A 129 24.49 -14.97 11.68
CA ALA A 129 23.81 -15.75 10.65
C ALA A 129 24.80 -16.44 9.70
N HIS A 130 25.87 -15.76 9.29
CA HIS A 130 26.93 -16.36 8.45
C HIS A 130 27.77 -17.39 9.21
N LEU A 131 27.94 -17.26 10.53
CA LEU A 131 28.58 -18.30 11.37
C LEU A 131 27.79 -19.61 11.35
N ALA A 132 26.49 -19.57 11.09
CA ALA A 132 25.63 -20.74 11.04
C ALA A 132 25.55 -21.39 9.65
N ASP A 133 26.17 -20.79 8.62
CA ASP A 133 26.06 -21.30 7.25
C ASP A 133 26.89 -22.56 7.01
N SER A 134 26.24 -23.65 6.61
CA SER A 134 26.88 -24.96 6.43
C SER A 134 27.81 -25.05 5.22
N SER A 135 27.68 -24.13 4.26
CA SER A 135 28.48 -24.09 3.02
C SER A 135 29.76 -23.26 3.16
N ALA A 136 29.95 -22.60 4.30
CA ALA A 136 31.09 -21.75 4.58
C ALA A 136 32.40 -22.54 4.69
N PHE A 137 33.50 -21.96 4.23
CA PHE A 137 34.85 -22.51 4.35
C PHE A 137 35.95 -21.48 4.10
N ALA A 138 37.17 -21.83 4.46
CA ALA A 138 38.37 -21.05 4.16
C ALA A 138 39.16 -21.67 2.98
N PRO A 139 38.98 -21.20 1.73
CA PRO A 139 39.78 -21.67 0.58
C PRO A 139 41.27 -21.30 0.68
N ASN A 140 41.56 -20.21 1.39
CA ASN A 140 42.91 -19.66 1.57
C ASN A 140 43.15 -19.31 3.05
N ALA A 141 44.41 -19.17 3.45
CA ALA A 141 44.78 -18.78 4.83
C ALA A 141 44.20 -17.42 5.26
N GLU A 142 44.01 -16.49 4.32
CA GLU A 142 43.41 -15.16 4.56
C GLU A 142 41.93 -15.21 4.99
N HIS A 143 41.26 -16.34 4.79
CA HIS A 143 39.87 -16.54 5.18
C HIS A 143 39.72 -17.21 6.55
N GLN A 144 40.81 -17.61 7.20
CA GLN A 144 40.74 -18.23 8.52
C GLN A 144 40.33 -17.20 9.58
N GLY A 145 39.33 -17.52 10.39
CA GLY A 145 38.84 -16.65 11.46
C GLY A 145 37.71 -15.70 11.04
N LEU A 146 37.28 -15.76 9.79
CA LEU A 146 36.04 -15.14 9.34
C LEU A 146 34.82 -15.98 9.80
N PRO A 147 33.59 -15.42 9.78
CA PRO A 147 33.25 -14.02 9.59
C PRO A 147 33.74 -13.13 10.75
N GLU A 148 34.22 -11.93 10.44
CA GLU A 148 34.70 -10.92 11.40
C GLU A 148 34.02 -9.56 11.16
N ILE A 149 33.85 -8.78 12.23
CA ILE A 149 33.47 -7.37 12.16
C ILE A 149 34.73 -6.53 12.36
N LEU A 150 35.13 -5.77 11.35
CA LEU A 150 36.30 -4.89 11.40
C LEU A 150 36.04 -3.68 12.32
N GLN A 151 37.10 -2.93 12.64
CA GLN A 151 37.02 -1.76 13.53
C GLN A 151 36.07 -0.66 13.03
N ASP A 152 35.87 -0.56 11.71
CA ASP A 152 34.94 0.37 11.07
C ASP A 152 33.49 -0.16 10.98
N GLY A 153 33.23 -1.34 11.55
CA GLY A 153 31.93 -2.01 11.53
C GLY A 153 31.66 -2.84 10.28
N THR A 154 32.62 -2.95 9.34
CA THR A 154 32.47 -3.79 8.14
C THR A 154 32.40 -5.27 8.51
N VAL A 155 31.41 -5.99 7.99
CA VAL A 155 31.30 -7.44 8.16
C VAL A 155 31.93 -8.13 6.96
N VAL A 156 32.98 -8.93 7.19
CA VAL A 156 33.60 -9.76 6.16
C VAL A 156 33.24 -11.21 6.43
N THR A 157 32.65 -11.89 5.44
CA THR A 157 32.17 -13.28 5.60
C THR A 157 33.20 -14.33 5.19
N GLU A 158 33.04 -15.56 5.67
CA GLU A 158 33.72 -16.72 5.04
C GLU A 158 33.20 -16.93 3.61
N PRO A 159 34.04 -17.37 2.68
CA PRO A 159 33.58 -17.87 1.39
C PRO A 159 32.54 -18.99 1.52
N LEU A 160 31.48 -18.93 0.71
CA LEU A 160 30.42 -19.94 0.63
C LEU A 160 30.50 -20.70 -0.69
N ARG A 161 30.50 -22.04 -0.62
CA ARG A 161 30.42 -22.89 -1.82
C ARG A 161 29.05 -22.80 -2.47
N LEU A 162 29.03 -22.72 -3.80
CA LEU A 162 27.80 -22.86 -4.59
C LEU A 162 27.43 -24.33 -4.85
N GLU A 163 28.43 -25.20 -4.88
CA GLU A 163 28.28 -26.62 -5.17
C GLU A 163 28.97 -27.44 -4.08
N ALA A 164 28.26 -28.44 -3.53
CA ALA A 164 28.80 -29.31 -2.50
C ALA A 164 30.04 -30.07 -3.03
N GLY A 165 31.16 -29.98 -2.29
CA GLY A 165 32.44 -30.61 -2.67
C GLY A 165 33.21 -29.91 -3.79
N ASN A 166 32.75 -28.76 -4.28
CA ASN A 166 33.48 -27.95 -5.26
C ASN A 166 34.10 -26.72 -4.58
N ASP A 167 35.37 -26.84 -4.19
CA ASP A 167 36.13 -25.75 -3.57
C ASP A 167 36.61 -24.68 -4.56
N ARG A 168 36.32 -24.84 -5.87
CA ARG A 168 36.70 -23.87 -6.90
C ARG A 168 35.64 -22.81 -7.14
N LEU A 169 34.36 -23.16 -6.96
CA LEU A 169 33.22 -22.28 -7.25
C LEU A 169 32.57 -21.81 -5.94
N TRP A 170 32.81 -20.54 -5.61
CA TRP A 170 32.33 -19.95 -4.37
C TRP A 170 32.12 -18.45 -4.52
N PHE A 171 31.41 -17.86 -3.56
CA PHE A 171 31.33 -16.41 -3.42
C PHE A 171 31.66 -15.97 -1.99
N GLN A 172 32.13 -14.75 -1.82
CA GLN A 172 32.37 -14.12 -0.52
C GLN A 172 31.67 -12.78 -0.46
N LEU A 173 31.11 -12.46 0.71
CA LEU A 173 30.32 -11.25 0.94
C LEU A 173 31.04 -10.30 1.92
N ILE A 174 30.94 -9.01 1.63
CA ILE A 174 31.38 -7.92 2.49
C ILE A 174 30.21 -6.95 2.63
N TYR A 175 29.86 -6.61 3.87
CA TYR A 175 28.80 -5.65 4.19
C TYR A 175 29.40 -4.43 4.87
N GLU A 176 29.22 -3.24 4.27
CA GLU A 176 29.73 -1.98 4.81
C GLU A 176 28.62 -0.92 4.84
N LEU A 177 28.47 -0.22 5.96
CA LEU A 177 27.59 0.94 6.02
C LEU A 177 28.18 2.08 5.19
N VAL A 178 27.37 2.70 4.34
CA VAL A 178 27.79 3.84 3.52
C VAL A 178 27.76 5.12 4.38
N PRO A 179 28.89 5.82 4.56
CA PRO A 179 28.94 6.99 5.43
C PRO A 179 27.94 8.08 5.03
N GLY A 180 27.20 8.60 6.01
CA GLY A 180 26.24 9.69 5.80
C GLY A 180 24.93 9.28 5.13
N THR A 181 24.69 7.98 4.91
CA THR A 181 23.43 7.46 4.39
C THR A 181 22.93 6.30 5.24
N PRO A 182 21.64 5.92 5.15
CA PRO A 182 21.13 4.70 5.77
C PRO A 182 21.44 3.43 4.95
N ASN A 183 22.36 3.49 3.96
CA ASN A 183 22.57 2.40 3.02
C ASN A 183 23.68 1.46 3.49
N ILE A 184 23.49 0.16 3.25
CA ILE A 184 24.49 -0.87 3.42
C ILE A 184 24.96 -1.29 2.02
N ARG A 185 26.23 -1.10 1.70
CA ARG A 185 26.82 -1.64 0.48
C ARG A 185 27.21 -3.09 0.73
N VAL A 186 26.72 -3.97 -0.14
CA VAL A 186 27.18 -5.34 -0.23
C VAL A 186 28.13 -5.45 -1.41
N THR A 187 29.32 -5.96 -1.15
CA THR A 187 30.27 -6.38 -2.20
C THR A 187 30.33 -7.90 -2.22
N CYS A 188 30.09 -8.49 -3.37
CA CYS A 188 30.19 -9.93 -3.60
C CYS A 188 31.34 -10.25 -4.53
N LEU A 189 32.28 -11.07 -4.05
CA LEU A 189 33.38 -11.65 -4.83
C LEU A 189 33.00 -13.07 -5.25
N GLY A 190 32.67 -13.28 -6.51
CA GLY A 190 32.46 -14.61 -7.09
C GLY A 190 33.73 -15.16 -7.75
N THR A 191 34.02 -16.45 -7.53
CA THR A 191 35.26 -17.09 -7.97
C THR A 191 34.98 -18.44 -8.66
N ASP A 192 35.65 -18.72 -9.78
CA ASP A 192 35.83 -20.08 -10.34
C ASP A 192 37.32 -20.36 -10.57
N GLY A 193 37.96 -21.03 -9.62
CA GLY A 193 39.41 -21.24 -9.61
C GLY A 193 40.18 -19.93 -9.42
N ASP A 194 40.94 -19.52 -10.44
CA ASP A 194 41.75 -18.29 -10.39
C ASP A 194 41.01 -17.06 -10.93
N ILE A 195 39.83 -17.25 -11.55
CA ILE A 195 39.04 -16.16 -12.12
C ILE A 195 38.12 -15.60 -11.05
N ARG A 196 38.16 -14.28 -10.89
CA ARG A 196 37.36 -13.53 -9.91
C ARG A 196 36.49 -12.49 -10.61
N ARG A 197 35.26 -12.33 -10.14
CA ARG A 197 34.34 -11.26 -10.51
C ARG A 197 33.81 -10.61 -9.24
N THR A 198 33.75 -9.29 -9.26
CA THR A 198 33.29 -8.51 -8.12
C THR A 198 32.09 -7.68 -8.54
N LEU A 199 31.00 -7.84 -7.81
CA LEU A 199 29.79 -7.04 -7.96
C LEU A 199 29.51 -6.31 -6.65
N SER A 200 28.90 -5.14 -6.74
CA SER A 200 28.43 -4.45 -5.55
C SER A 200 27.09 -3.77 -5.77
N MET A 201 26.28 -3.72 -4.72
CA MET A 201 24.98 -3.04 -4.70
C MET A 201 24.73 -2.46 -3.31
N GLN A 202 24.05 -1.33 -3.24
CA GLN A 202 23.59 -0.75 -1.98
C GLN A 202 22.18 -1.19 -1.67
N PHE A 203 21.90 -1.33 -0.38
CA PHE A 203 20.59 -1.62 0.15
C PHE A 203 20.23 -0.58 1.20
N GLU A 204 19.10 0.09 1.06
CA GLU A 204 18.64 1.10 2.00
C GLU A 204 17.97 0.44 3.20
N LEU A 205 18.44 0.76 4.40
CA LEU A 205 17.80 0.37 5.65
C LEU A 205 16.70 1.37 6.00
N GLY A 206 15.49 0.87 6.22
CA GLY A 206 14.32 1.70 6.48
C GLY A 206 13.32 1.06 7.42
N LYS A 207 12.11 1.58 7.38
CA LYS A 207 10.93 1.01 8.02
C LYS A 207 9.74 1.22 7.12
N LYS A 208 9.03 0.15 6.81
CA LYS A 208 7.84 0.19 5.95
C LYS A 208 6.73 -0.63 6.55
N ILE A 209 5.51 -0.09 6.49
CA ILE A 209 4.29 -0.83 6.79
C ILE A 209 3.73 -1.21 5.43
N GLU A 210 4.01 -2.45 5.00
CA GLU A 210 3.73 -2.99 3.65
C GLU A 210 2.22 -3.23 3.42
N TYR A 211 1.37 -2.25 3.75
CA TYR A 211 -0.08 -2.33 3.66
C TYR A 211 -0.67 -0.99 3.21
N ALA A 212 -1.69 -1.06 2.36
CA ALA A 212 -2.58 0.05 2.07
C ALA A 212 -3.55 0.30 3.24
N VAL A 213 -4.07 -0.78 3.84
CA VAL A 213 -4.93 -0.72 5.04
C VAL A 213 -4.49 -1.78 6.04
N ILE A 214 -4.37 -1.39 7.31
CA ILE A 214 -4.41 -2.33 8.43
C ILE A 214 -5.48 -1.89 9.43
N SER A 215 -6.34 -2.84 9.80
CA SER A 215 -7.41 -2.57 10.77
C SER A 215 -7.56 -3.67 11.81
N PRO A 216 -7.75 -3.31 13.10
CA PRO A 216 -8.19 -4.25 14.11
C PRO A 216 -9.72 -4.42 14.14
N ASN A 217 -10.47 -3.56 13.44
CA ASN A 217 -11.91 -3.72 13.19
C ASN A 217 -12.16 -4.29 11.79
N ARG A 218 -13.41 -4.61 11.47
CA ARG A 218 -13.75 -5.15 10.14
C ARG A 218 -13.61 -4.08 9.05
N ILE A 219 -13.27 -4.53 7.84
CA ILE A 219 -13.12 -3.66 6.67
C ILE A 219 -14.28 -3.89 5.71
N MET A 220 -14.83 -2.82 5.15
CA MET A 220 -15.88 -2.85 4.16
C MET A 220 -15.44 -2.07 2.93
N VAL A 221 -15.35 -2.72 1.77
CA VAL A 221 -14.98 -2.13 0.48
C VAL A 221 -16.16 -2.24 -0.50
N GLY A 222 -16.80 -1.12 -0.76
CA GLY A 222 -18.00 -1.01 -1.60
C GLY A 222 -17.66 -0.70 -3.05
N LYS A 223 -18.65 -0.15 -3.76
CA LYS A 223 -18.52 0.26 -5.17
C LYS A 223 -17.71 1.57 -5.33
N ASN A 224 -17.05 1.68 -6.47
CA ASN A 224 -16.13 2.72 -6.92
C ASN A 224 -14.92 2.91 -6.00
N VAL A 225 -14.27 1.78 -5.67
CA VAL A 225 -13.04 1.77 -4.84
C VAL A 225 -11.97 0.92 -5.51
N LEU A 226 -10.81 1.49 -5.80
CA LEU A 226 -9.62 0.74 -6.23
C LEU A 226 -8.55 0.83 -5.15
N ILE A 227 -8.00 -0.33 -4.78
CA ILE A 227 -6.94 -0.43 -3.77
C ILE A 227 -5.67 -0.99 -4.42
N GLU A 228 -4.58 -0.24 -4.37
CA GLU A 228 -3.24 -0.68 -4.75
C GLU A 228 -2.42 -0.88 -3.47
N GLY A 229 -2.08 -2.12 -3.17
CA GLY A 229 -1.34 -2.55 -1.99
C GLY A 229 -2.10 -3.54 -1.10
N PRO A 230 -1.42 -4.21 -0.17
CA PRO A 230 -2.03 -5.23 0.69
C PRO A 230 -3.08 -4.66 1.66
N ILE A 231 -4.09 -5.45 1.97
CA ILE A 231 -5.13 -5.14 2.98
C ILE A 231 -5.04 -6.17 4.10
N GLY A 232 -4.90 -5.70 5.33
CA GLY A 232 -4.76 -6.53 6.52
C GLY A 232 -5.87 -6.27 7.54
N THR A 233 -6.52 -7.32 8.04
CA THR A 233 -7.43 -7.20 9.19
C THR A 233 -7.19 -8.27 10.25
N ARG A 234 -7.25 -7.85 11.52
CA ARG A 234 -7.22 -8.74 12.69
C ARG A 234 -8.61 -9.09 13.21
N TYR A 235 -9.66 -8.53 12.63
CA TYR A 235 -11.03 -8.82 13.04
C TYR A 235 -11.32 -10.32 12.87
N GLY A 236 -12.07 -10.89 13.81
CA GLY A 236 -12.36 -12.32 13.89
C GLY A 236 -11.36 -13.13 14.73
N THR A 237 -10.29 -12.49 15.24
CA THR A 237 -9.32 -13.18 16.11
C THR A 237 -9.71 -13.18 17.59
N ASN A 238 -10.64 -12.31 18.01
CA ASN A 238 -11.19 -12.33 19.37
C ASN A 238 -12.56 -13.01 19.42
N THR A 239 -12.90 -13.54 20.60
CA THR A 239 -14.23 -14.09 20.88
C THR A 239 -15.32 -13.04 20.69
N GLY A 240 -16.37 -13.39 19.95
CA GLY A 240 -17.52 -12.53 19.71
C GLY A 240 -17.39 -11.57 18.52
N GLU A 241 -16.26 -11.57 17.80
CA GLU A 241 -16.12 -10.77 16.56
C GLU A 241 -16.79 -11.47 15.37
N LEU A 242 -16.68 -12.80 15.25
CA LEU A 242 -17.35 -13.57 14.20
C LEU A 242 -18.81 -13.83 14.60
N THR A 243 -19.74 -13.42 13.73
CA THR A 243 -21.20 -13.61 13.89
C THR A 243 -21.80 -13.93 12.52
N SER A 244 -22.87 -14.72 12.49
CA SER A 244 -23.54 -15.15 11.25
C SER A 244 -24.35 -14.04 10.57
N GLU A 245 -24.47 -12.87 11.21
CA GLU A 245 -25.21 -11.74 10.67
C GLU A 245 -24.28 -10.82 9.89
N ASN A 246 -23.27 -10.25 10.55
CA ASN A 246 -22.39 -9.22 9.99
C ASN A 246 -20.96 -9.31 10.57
N GLY A 247 -20.55 -10.45 11.13
CA GLY A 247 -19.25 -10.58 11.77
C GLY A 247 -18.12 -10.98 10.82
N ASP A 248 -18.14 -10.50 9.58
CA ASP A 248 -17.10 -10.81 8.59
C ASP A 248 -15.89 -9.87 8.73
N PRO A 249 -14.65 -10.39 8.72
CA PRO A 249 -13.44 -9.57 8.76
C PRO A 249 -13.33 -8.57 7.59
N LEU A 250 -13.74 -9.00 6.40
CA LEU A 250 -13.79 -8.20 5.20
C LEU A 250 -15.10 -8.44 4.46
N VAL A 251 -15.75 -7.36 4.06
CA VAL A 251 -16.83 -7.37 3.07
C VAL A 251 -16.36 -6.60 1.86
N MET A 252 -16.40 -7.22 0.68
CA MET A 252 -16.04 -6.57 -0.57
C MET A 252 -17.13 -6.82 -1.61
N ARG A 253 -17.47 -5.77 -2.37
CA ARG A 253 -18.51 -5.84 -3.41
C ARG A 253 -17.92 -5.41 -4.74
N SER A 254 -18.34 -6.11 -5.80
CA SER A 254 -18.00 -5.77 -7.19
C SER A 254 -18.37 -4.33 -7.53
N ASP A 255 -17.50 -3.64 -8.26
CA ASP A 255 -17.78 -2.29 -8.77
C ASP A 255 -18.87 -2.27 -9.84
N PHE A 256 -19.15 -3.40 -10.49
CA PHE A 256 -20.11 -3.46 -11.60
C PHE A 256 -21.55 -3.77 -11.17
N ARG A 257 -21.80 -3.85 -9.86
CA ARG A 257 -23.16 -3.87 -9.31
C ARG A 257 -23.88 -2.56 -9.62
N TYR A 258 -25.21 -2.63 -9.67
CA TYR A 258 -26.12 -1.51 -9.90
C TYR A 258 -26.05 -0.82 -11.27
N LEU A 259 -25.32 -1.37 -12.24
CA LEU A 259 -25.26 -0.84 -13.61
C LEU A 259 -26.41 -1.37 -14.48
N SER A 260 -26.67 -2.68 -14.44
CA SER A 260 -27.83 -3.31 -15.07
C SER A 260 -28.24 -4.60 -14.34
N ASN A 261 -29.49 -5.05 -14.51
CA ASN A 261 -29.97 -6.30 -13.91
C ASN A 261 -29.32 -7.54 -14.56
N SER A 262 -29.08 -7.49 -15.88
CA SER A 262 -28.37 -8.55 -16.63
C SER A 262 -26.93 -8.68 -16.15
N LEU A 263 -26.20 -7.57 -16.01
CA LEU A 263 -24.84 -7.57 -15.50
C LEU A 263 -24.79 -8.08 -14.05
N THR A 264 -25.69 -7.62 -13.20
CA THR A 264 -25.79 -8.11 -11.81
C THR A 264 -26.01 -9.64 -11.77
N THR A 265 -26.78 -10.20 -12.70
CA THR A 265 -26.98 -11.65 -12.81
C THR A 265 -25.69 -12.36 -13.22
N LYS A 266 -24.95 -11.83 -14.21
CA LYS A 266 -23.63 -12.37 -14.63
C LYS A 266 -22.63 -12.37 -13.47
N ILE A 267 -22.51 -11.25 -12.75
CA ILE A 267 -21.64 -11.11 -11.58
C ILE A 267 -22.00 -12.11 -10.48
N ASN A 268 -23.29 -12.30 -10.18
CA ASN A 268 -23.71 -13.28 -9.19
C ASN A 268 -23.41 -14.74 -9.62
N ASN A 269 -23.58 -15.06 -10.90
CA ASN A 269 -23.22 -16.38 -11.43
C ASN A 269 -21.71 -16.62 -11.35
N LEU A 270 -20.90 -15.61 -11.69
CA LEU A 270 -19.45 -15.67 -11.55
C LEU A 270 -19.04 -15.85 -10.08
N ALA A 271 -19.61 -15.07 -9.15
CA ALA A 271 -19.31 -15.19 -7.72
C ALA A 271 -19.61 -16.60 -7.18
N GLN A 272 -20.70 -17.22 -7.63
CA GLN A 272 -21.03 -18.61 -7.28
C GLN A 272 -20.01 -19.61 -7.86
N ALA A 273 -19.53 -19.38 -9.09
CA ALA A 273 -18.50 -20.21 -9.69
C ALA A 273 -17.15 -20.06 -8.98
N VAL A 274 -16.74 -18.83 -8.68
CA VAL A 274 -15.52 -18.49 -7.92
C VAL A 274 -15.53 -19.18 -6.56
N ALA A 275 -16.62 -19.07 -5.79
CA ALA A 275 -16.74 -19.71 -4.48
C ALA A 275 -16.50 -21.25 -4.48
N VAL A 276 -16.69 -21.92 -5.62
CA VAL A 276 -16.52 -23.37 -5.75
C VAL A 276 -15.21 -23.75 -6.43
N HIS A 277 -14.77 -22.96 -7.41
CA HIS A 277 -13.73 -23.36 -8.36
C HIS A 277 -12.43 -22.59 -8.26
N ASP A 278 -12.41 -21.41 -7.61
CA ASP A 278 -11.19 -20.62 -7.40
C ASP A 278 -10.26 -21.32 -6.39
N ILE A 279 -9.08 -21.72 -6.87
CA ILE A 279 -8.12 -22.49 -6.07
C ILE A 279 -7.15 -21.59 -5.30
N ASP A 280 -6.76 -20.44 -5.85
CA ASP A 280 -5.73 -19.57 -5.26
C ASP A 280 -6.29 -18.35 -4.53
N GLY A 281 -7.61 -18.13 -4.57
CA GLY A 281 -8.28 -17.10 -3.79
C GLY A 281 -8.19 -15.71 -4.42
N ASP A 282 -7.93 -15.64 -5.73
CA ASP A 282 -7.75 -14.38 -6.44
C ASP A 282 -9.07 -13.78 -6.98
N GLY A 283 -10.19 -14.49 -6.81
CA GLY A 283 -11.49 -14.03 -7.27
C GLY A 283 -11.69 -14.10 -8.79
N ARG A 284 -10.82 -14.80 -9.50
CA ARG A 284 -10.82 -14.95 -10.96
C ARG A 284 -10.76 -16.43 -11.33
N LEU A 285 -11.19 -16.76 -12.55
CA LEU A 285 -11.17 -18.14 -13.03
C LEU A 285 -10.37 -18.27 -14.32
N ARG A 286 -9.35 -19.12 -14.34
CA ARG A 286 -8.55 -19.38 -15.55
C ARG A 286 -9.26 -20.37 -16.48
N PRO A 287 -9.61 -20.01 -17.73
CA PRO A 287 -10.29 -20.93 -18.65
C PRO A 287 -9.53 -22.22 -18.96
N SER A 288 -8.19 -22.14 -18.98
CA SER A 288 -7.32 -23.28 -19.31
C SER A 288 -6.96 -24.15 -18.11
N HIS A 289 -7.30 -23.73 -16.89
CA HIS A 289 -6.96 -24.47 -15.69
C HIS A 289 -7.91 -25.65 -15.46
N PRO A 290 -7.42 -26.87 -15.14
CA PRO A 290 -8.26 -28.08 -15.09
C PRO A 290 -9.42 -28.03 -14.10
N SER A 291 -9.29 -27.24 -13.03
CA SER A 291 -10.31 -27.11 -11.97
C SER A 291 -11.14 -25.82 -12.12
N GLU A 292 -10.51 -24.70 -12.43
CA GLU A 292 -11.20 -23.40 -12.54
C GLU A 292 -12.00 -23.27 -13.82
N GLY A 293 -11.47 -23.76 -14.95
CA GLY A 293 -12.18 -23.73 -16.23
C GLY A 293 -13.50 -24.53 -16.21
N GLN A 294 -13.66 -25.47 -15.26
CA GLN A 294 -14.94 -26.16 -15.04
C GLN A 294 -16.02 -25.23 -14.49
N GLY A 295 -15.63 -24.24 -13.67
CA GLY A 295 -16.54 -23.26 -13.09
C GLY A 295 -17.15 -22.30 -14.10
N LEU A 296 -16.54 -22.16 -15.29
CA LEU A 296 -17.05 -21.28 -16.35
C LEU A 296 -18.26 -21.87 -17.08
N VAL A 297 -18.55 -23.16 -16.91
CA VAL A 297 -19.71 -23.80 -17.53
C VAL A 297 -21.00 -23.24 -16.90
N GLY A 298 -21.73 -22.42 -17.66
CA GLY A 298 -23.02 -21.85 -17.23
C GLY A 298 -22.94 -20.44 -16.66
N VAL A 299 -21.74 -19.86 -16.49
CA VAL A 299 -21.57 -18.44 -16.12
C VAL A 299 -22.06 -17.52 -17.24
N GLY A 300 -21.82 -17.91 -18.50
CA GLY A 300 -22.26 -17.17 -19.68
C GLY A 300 -21.33 -16.01 -20.07
N VAL A 301 -20.11 -16.00 -19.53
CA VAL A 301 -19.05 -15.02 -19.79
C VAL A 301 -17.78 -15.78 -20.18
N SER A 302 -17.02 -15.22 -21.11
CA SER A 302 -15.69 -15.70 -21.54
C SER A 302 -14.63 -14.64 -21.25
N ASP A 303 -13.37 -15.01 -21.37
CA ASP A 303 -12.22 -14.08 -21.34
C ASP A 303 -12.31 -13.19 -22.60
N ILE A 304 -12.79 -11.96 -22.43
CA ILE A 304 -13.03 -10.98 -23.50
C ILE A 304 -11.81 -10.09 -23.69
N ASP A 305 -11.14 -9.72 -22.59
CA ASP A 305 -10.00 -8.81 -22.64
C ASP A 305 -8.66 -9.51 -22.97
N GLY A 306 -8.64 -10.85 -22.92
CA GLY A 306 -7.52 -11.69 -23.32
C GLY A 306 -6.44 -11.82 -22.25
N ASP A 307 -6.74 -11.49 -20.99
CA ASP A 307 -5.77 -11.51 -19.88
C ASP A 307 -5.53 -12.91 -19.29
N GLN A 308 -6.20 -13.95 -19.84
CA GLN A 308 -6.18 -15.36 -19.43
C GLN A 308 -7.07 -15.70 -18.23
N TYR A 309 -7.84 -14.74 -17.73
CA TYR A 309 -8.78 -14.91 -16.64
C TYR A 309 -10.20 -14.59 -17.12
N VAL A 310 -11.17 -15.03 -16.34
CA VAL A 310 -12.55 -14.55 -16.43
C VAL A 310 -12.89 -13.95 -15.08
N ASP A 311 -13.24 -12.67 -15.10
CA ASP A 311 -13.57 -11.93 -13.90
C ASP A 311 -14.74 -10.94 -14.07
N ASP A 312 -14.89 -10.08 -13.07
CA ASP A 312 -15.91 -9.05 -13.00
C ASP A 312 -15.83 -8.06 -14.17
N PHE A 313 -14.64 -7.79 -14.69
CA PHE A 313 -14.40 -6.91 -15.83
C PHE A 313 -14.84 -7.56 -17.13
N ASP A 314 -14.62 -8.87 -17.33
CA ASP A 314 -15.20 -9.59 -18.47
C ASP A 314 -16.73 -9.57 -18.45
N CYS A 315 -17.32 -9.69 -17.26
CA CYS A 315 -18.76 -9.55 -17.12
C CYS A 315 -19.22 -8.18 -17.60
N PHE A 316 -18.50 -7.11 -17.23
CA PHE A 316 -18.75 -5.74 -17.67
C PHE A 316 -18.58 -5.57 -19.19
N LEU A 317 -17.45 -6.02 -19.76
CA LEU A 317 -17.20 -5.95 -21.20
C LEU A 317 -18.28 -6.72 -21.97
N SER A 318 -18.68 -7.90 -21.50
CA SER A 318 -19.76 -8.68 -22.14
C SER A 318 -21.14 -7.99 -22.14
N GLU A 319 -21.33 -6.98 -21.30
CA GLU A 319 -22.58 -6.20 -21.22
C GLU A 319 -22.53 -4.95 -22.08
N TYR A 320 -21.39 -4.26 -22.08
CA TYR A 320 -21.26 -2.92 -22.65
C TYR A 320 -20.46 -2.85 -23.96
N ASP A 321 -19.63 -3.82 -24.28
CA ASP A 321 -19.03 -3.94 -25.62
C ASP A 321 -20.10 -4.44 -26.60
N THR A 322 -20.88 -3.51 -27.12
CA THR A 322 -22.02 -3.80 -28.00
C THR A 322 -21.59 -4.11 -29.43
N ASN A 323 -20.36 -3.74 -29.78
CA ASN A 323 -19.86 -3.78 -31.14
C ASN A 323 -18.83 -4.92 -31.36
N GLY A 324 -18.34 -5.52 -30.27
CA GLY A 324 -17.50 -6.72 -30.25
C GLY A 324 -16.03 -6.45 -30.56
N ASP A 325 -15.55 -5.24 -30.31
CA ASP A 325 -14.15 -4.86 -30.52
C ASP A 325 -13.30 -4.92 -29.24
N ALA A 326 -13.88 -5.36 -28.12
CA ALA A 326 -13.31 -5.40 -26.78
C ALA A 326 -12.92 -4.02 -26.23
N LEU A 327 -13.55 -2.95 -26.75
CA LEU A 327 -13.32 -1.56 -26.33
C LEU A 327 -14.64 -0.96 -25.86
N VAL A 328 -14.78 -0.67 -24.56
CA VAL A 328 -15.96 0.05 -24.06
C VAL A 328 -15.69 1.54 -24.03
N VAL A 329 -16.25 2.28 -24.97
CA VAL A 329 -16.04 3.73 -25.08
C VAL A 329 -16.90 4.49 -24.07
N TRP A 330 -16.27 5.25 -23.17
CA TRP A 330 -16.97 6.08 -22.18
C TRP A 330 -16.80 7.59 -22.43
N ASP A 331 -15.69 8.02 -23.03
CA ASP A 331 -15.45 9.41 -23.46
C ASP A 331 -14.90 9.46 -24.89
N THR A 332 -15.77 9.83 -25.84
CA THR A 332 -15.40 9.91 -27.27
C THR A 332 -14.38 11.01 -27.57
N SER A 333 -14.33 12.07 -26.77
CA SER A 333 -13.37 13.16 -26.96
C SER A 333 -11.96 12.72 -26.54
N ARG A 334 -11.85 12.00 -25.42
CA ARG A 334 -10.60 11.37 -24.96
C ARG A 334 -10.14 10.28 -25.92
N ALA A 335 -11.04 9.40 -26.36
CA ALA A 335 -10.73 8.36 -27.34
C ALA A 335 -10.19 8.95 -28.66
N ALA A 336 -10.84 10.01 -29.17
CA ALA A 336 -10.37 10.70 -30.35
C ALA A 336 -9.00 11.36 -30.13
N ALA A 337 -8.74 11.94 -28.95
CA ALA A 337 -7.44 12.53 -28.60
C ALA A 337 -6.32 11.48 -28.47
N ALA A 338 -6.66 10.27 -28.02
CA ALA A 338 -5.75 9.12 -27.96
C ALA A 338 -5.53 8.45 -29.33
N GLY A 339 -6.26 8.88 -30.37
CA GLY A 339 -6.17 8.32 -31.72
C GLY A 339 -6.94 7.01 -31.91
N ILE A 340 -7.87 6.70 -31.00
CA ILE A 340 -8.74 5.53 -31.06
C ILE A 340 -9.98 5.88 -31.89
N PRO A 341 -10.21 5.22 -33.06
CA PRO A 341 -11.38 5.48 -33.88
C PRO A 341 -12.63 4.95 -33.18
N THR A 342 -13.56 5.82 -32.78
CA THR A 342 -14.81 5.42 -32.11
C THR A 342 -16.02 5.82 -32.93
N SER A 343 -17.03 4.95 -32.97
CA SER A 343 -18.25 5.17 -33.75
C SER A 343 -19.44 5.62 -32.90
N SER A 344 -19.50 5.21 -31.61
CA SER A 344 -20.49 5.66 -30.62
C SER A 344 -20.00 5.34 -29.20
N PRO A 345 -20.37 6.15 -28.17
CA PRO A 345 -20.11 5.80 -26.77
C PRO A 345 -21.05 4.67 -26.32
N GLU A 346 -20.52 3.76 -25.51
CA GLU A 346 -21.23 2.59 -24.96
C GLU A 346 -21.52 2.72 -23.47
N PHE A 347 -20.68 3.45 -22.74
CA PHE A 347 -20.79 3.61 -21.29
C PHE A 347 -20.84 5.08 -20.81
N ALA A 348 -21.21 6.01 -21.70
CA ALA A 348 -21.34 7.43 -21.34
C ALA A 348 -22.66 7.73 -20.59
N GLY A 349 -22.57 8.45 -19.47
CA GLY A 349 -23.70 8.89 -18.66
C GLY A 349 -24.34 7.80 -17.80
N ILE A 350 -23.69 6.63 -17.70
CA ILE A 350 -24.15 5.50 -16.87
C ILE A 350 -23.48 5.58 -15.49
N ASP A 351 -22.15 5.43 -15.45
CA ASP A 351 -21.33 5.65 -14.27
C ASP A 351 -19.96 6.20 -14.72
N ASP A 352 -19.95 7.46 -15.16
CA ASP A 352 -18.73 8.14 -15.61
C ASP A 352 -17.66 8.21 -14.52
N GLN A 353 -18.04 8.05 -13.25
CA GLN A 353 -17.12 8.05 -12.11
C GLN A 353 -16.34 6.75 -12.06
N LEU A 354 -17.02 5.61 -12.22
CA LEU A 354 -16.35 4.31 -12.34
C LEU A 354 -15.42 4.28 -13.55
N ALA A 355 -15.90 4.75 -14.71
CA ALA A 355 -15.09 4.75 -15.92
C ALA A 355 -13.81 5.58 -15.75
N ARG A 356 -13.92 6.80 -15.19
CA ARG A 356 -12.75 7.62 -14.83
C ARG A 356 -11.84 6.96 -13.81
N LEU A 357 -12.40 6.31 -12.79
CA LEU A 357 -11.61 5.65 -11.74
C LEU A 357 -10.71 4.56 -12.33
N ILE A 358 -11.23 3.81 -13.31
CA ILE A 358 -10.50 2.74 -14.01
C ILE A 358 -9.47 3.33 -15.00
N ASP A 359 -9.91 4.20 -15.91
CA ASP A 359 -9.09 4.80 -16.99
C ASP A 359 -7.94 5.69 -16.44
N LEU A 360 -8.20 6.40 -15.34
CA LEU A 360 -7.20 7.26 -14.69
C LEU A 360 -6.40 6.52 -13.59
N SER A 361 -6.61 5.21 -13.42
CA SER A 361 -5.77 4.40 -12.56
C SER A 361 -4.36 4.26 -13.15
N LYS A 362 -3.36 4.04 -12.28
CA LYS A 362 -1.93 3.89 -12.59
C LYS A 362 -1.42 4.83 -13.72
N PRO A 363 -1.24 6.14 -13.44
CA PRO A 363 -0.90 7.12 -14.48
C PRO A 363 0.40 6.86 -15.25
N ASP A 364 1.41 6.32 -14.56
CA ASP A 364 2.69 5.92 -15.13
C ASP A 364 2.63 4.40 -15.40
N ARG A 365 2.12 4.02 -16.57
CA ARG A 365 1.82 2.63 -16.95
C ARG A 365 3.07 1.85 -17.35
N ASN A 366 4.11 2.55 -17.78
CA ASN A 366 5.39 1.93 -18.16
C ASN A 366 6.45 1.97 -17.03
N GLU A 367 6.12 2.60 -15.90
CA GLU A 367 6.96 2.72 -14.70
C GLU A 367 8.30 3.41 -14.96
N ASP A 368 8.35 4.36 -15.91
CA ASP A 368 9.57 5.09 -16.25
C ASP A 368 9.74 6.42 -15.50
N GLY A 369 8.76 6.75 -14.64
CA GLY A 369 8.73 7.95 -13.81
C GLY A 369 8.12 9.17 -14.51
N VAL A 370 7.64 9.04 -15.75
CA VAL A 370 7.09 10.14 -16.55
C VAL A 370 5.77 9.76 -17.20
N VAL A 371 4.70 10.43 -16.78
CA VAL A 371 3.38 10.31 -17.42
C VAL A 371 3.36 11.08 -18.74
N ASP A 372 3.33 10.38 -19.86
CA ASP A 372 3.31 10.95 -21.21
C ASP A 372 2.43 10.16 -22.21
N SER A 373 2.54 10.50 -23.50
CA SER A 373 1.78 9.85 -24.58
C SER A 373 1.98 8.34 -24.70
N ARG A 374 3.07 7.80 -24.14
CA ARG A 374 3.34 6.36 -24.07
C ARG A 374 2.39 5.69 -23.09
N ASP A 375 2.08 6.34 -21.97
CA ASP A 375 1.10 5.85 -21.00
C ASP A 375 -0.31 5.89 -21.58
N THR A 376 -0.66 6.94 -22.32
CA THR A 376 -1.95 6.99 -23.03
C THR A 376 -2.10 5.87 -24.05
N ARG A 377 -1.01 5.47 -24.72
CA ARG A 377 -1.03 4.29 -25.61
C ARG A 377 -1.11 2.95 -24.86
N LEU A 378 -0.87 2.97 -23.55
CA LEU A 378 -0.98 1.84 -22.64
C LEU A 378 -2.24 1.94 -21.77
N GLY A 379 -3.28 2.65 -22.26
CA GLY A 379 -4.60 2.69 -21.63
C GLY A 379 -4.79 3.76 -20.56
N TYR A 380 -3.82 4.67 -20.34
CA TYR A 380 -4.03 5.75 -19.36
C TYR A 380 -4.76 6.96 -19.97
N SER A 381 -5.90 7.32 -19.38
CA SER A 381 -6.64 8.52 -19.75
C SER A 381 -7.02 8.56 -21.24
N ASP A 382 -7.36 7.41 -21.81
CA ASP A 382 -7.60 7.25 -23.24
C ASP A 382 -9.09 7.28 -23.63
N GLY A 383 -10.01 7.29 -22.65
CA GLY A 383 -11.46 7.37 -22.89
C GLY A 383 -12.14 6.05 -23.22
N VAL A 384 -11.43 4.93 -23.11
CA VAL A 384 -11.90 3.58 -23.40
C VAL A 384 -11.57 2.67 -22.21
N LEU A 385 -12.41 1.68 -21.95
CA LEU A 385 -12.14 0.63 -20.98
C LEU A 385 -11.85 -0.68 -21.71
N ASN A 386 -10.68 -1.27 -21.47
CA ASN A 386 -10.18 -2.51 -22.06
C ASN A 386 -9.06 -3.14 -21.19
N VAL A 387 -8.37 -4.16 -21.72
CA VAL A 387 -7.28 -4.88 -21.01
C VAL A 387 -6.15 -3.97 -20.50
N TYR A 388 -5.87 -2.85 -21.17
CA TYR A 388 -4.78 -1.94 -20.81
C TYR A 388 -5.07 -1.15 -19.54
N ASP A 389 -6.34 -1.06 -19.12
CA ASP A 389 -6.73 -0.46 -17.85
C ASP A 389 -6.25 -1.25 -16.63
N ASN A 390 -5.92 -2.53 -16.79
CA ASN A 390 -5.47 -3.42 -15.70
C ASN A 390 -6.41 -3.37 -14.49
N TYR A 391 -7.73 -3.42 -14.71
CA TYR A 391 -8.71 -3.40 -13.63
C TYR A 391 -8.43 -4.54 -12.64
N ALA A 392 -8.38 -4.18 -11.36
CA ALA A 392 -8.46 -5.12 -10.26
C ALA A 392 -9.08 -4.37 -9.09
N LYS A 393 -9.99 -5.01 -8.36
CA LYS A 393 -10.59 -4.41 -7.16
C LYS A 393 -9.50 -4.13 -6.11
N VAL A 394 -8.58 -5.08 -5.98
CA VAL A 394 -7.37 -4.98 -5.16
C VAL A 394 -6.16 -5.41 -6.01
N SER A 395 -5.25 -4.49 -6.32
CA SER A 395 -3.90 -4.82 -6.79
C SER A 395 -2.99 -5.01 -5.59
N GLY A 396 -2.93 -6.22 -5.04
CA GLY A 396 -2.22 -6.56 -3.82
C GLY A 396 -2.67 -7.91 -3.28
N ARG A 397 -2.66 -8.07 -1.96
CA ARG A 397 -3.09 -9.31 -1.28
C ARG A 397 -4.02 -9.04 -0.12
N LEU A 398 -4.87 -10.01 0.19
CA LEU A 398 -5.78 -10.02 1.33
C LEU A 398 -5.15 -10.82 2.48
N VAL A 399 -4.95 -10.19 3.62
CA VAL A 399 -4.29 -10.80 4.79
C VAL A 399 -5.22 -10.79 5.99
N PHE A 400 -5.52 -11.98 6.50
CA PHE A 400 -6.46 -12.19 7.60
C PHE A 400 -5.76 -12.81 8.80
N GLY A 401 -5.96 -12.23 9.98
CA GLY A 401 -5.53 -12.85 11.23
C GLY A 401 -6.35 -14.09 11.59
N VAL A 402 -7.60 -14.17 11.14
CA VAL A 402 -8.51 -15.29 11.38
C VAL A 402 -8.18 -16.49 10.47
N GLN A 403 -8.53 -17.70 10.92
CA GLN A 403 -8.47 -18.90 10.09
C GLN A 403 -9.67 -18.97 9.15
N GLN A 404 -9.46 -19.37 7.89
CA GLN A 404 -10.53 -19.49 6.88
C GLN A 404 -11.73 -20.30 7.39
N ALA A 405 -11.47 -21.53 7.88
CA ALA A 405 -12.51 -22.43 8.35
C ALA A 405 -13.31 -21.87 9.55
N ALA A 406 -12.71 -21.00 10.37
CA ALA A 406 -13.41 -20.38 11.49
C ALA A 406 -14.39 -19.29 11.01
N TRP A 407 -14.00 -18.53 9.99
CA TRP A 407 -14.87 -17.54 9.37
C TRP A 407 -16.04 -18.22 8.64
N GLU A 408 -15.76 -19.13 7.71
CA GLU A 408 -16.78 -19.80 6.90
C GLU A 408 -17.80 -20.59 7.75
N ALA A 409 -17.34 -21.22 8.83
CA ALA A 409 -18.22 -21.97 9.72
C ALA A 409 -19.28 -21.08 10.40
N VAL A 410 -18.94 -19.82 10.69
CA VAL A 410 -19.87 -18.87 11.32
C VAL A 410 -20.70 -18.14 10.28
N ALA A 411 -20.10 -17.74 9.16
CA ALA A 411 -20.79 -17.09 8.05
C ALA A 411 -21.79 -18.04 7.35
N ALA A 412 -21.57 -19.35 7.43
CA ALA A 412 -22.32 -20.38 6.71
C ALA A 412 -22.30 -20.18 5.17
N GLU A 413 -21.23 -19.57 4.68
CA GLU A 413 -20.98 -19.23 3.27
C GLU A 413 -19.46 -19.23 3.01
N ASP A 414 -19.05 -19.44 1.75
CA ASP A 414 -17.65 -19.30 1.34
C ASP A 414 -17.23 -17.83 1.41
N TRP A 415 -16.04 -17.55 1.93
CA TRP A 415 -15.59 -16.18 2.13
C TRP A 415 -15.48 -15.38 0.82
N ARG A 416 -15.27 -16.02 -0.33
CA ARG A 416 -15.19 -15.36 -1.64
C ARG A 416 -16.53 -14.83 -2.12
N ALA A 417 -17.64 -15.42 -1.67
CA ALA A 417 -18.96 -14.86 -1.92
C ALA A 417 -19.19 -13.55 -1.14
N ILE A 418 -18.45 -13.34 -0.06
CA ILE A 418 -18.49 -12.15 0.81
C ILE A 418 -17.43 -11.12 0.41
N ALA A 419 -16.22 -11.55 0.04
CA ALA A 419 -15.14 -10.70 -0.44
C ALA A 419 -15.04 -10.77 -1.98
N GLN A 420 -16.01 -10.13 -2.66
CA GLN A 420 -16.16 -10.21 -4.12
C GLN A 420 -15.25 -9.24 -4.87
N GLY A 421 -14.81 -9.64 -6.06
CA GLY A 421 -14.04 -8.82 -7.00
C GLY A 421 -12.59 -9.33 -7.16
N PRO A 422 -11.96 -9.05 -8.30
CA PRO A 422 -10.64 -9.59 -8.62
C PRO A 422 -9.53 -9.02 -7.74
N VAL A 423 -8.66 -9.91 -7.25
CA VAL A 423 -7.45 -9.60 -6.49
C VAL A 423 -6.24 -9.98 -7.34
N ARG A 424 -5.38 -9.01 -7.63
CA ARG A 424 -4.16 -9.21 -8.41
C ARG A 424 -2.93 -9.02 -7.52
N ALA A 425 -2.38 -10.13 -7.04
CA ALA A 425 -1.13 -10.13 -6.28
C ALA A 425 0.11 -10.03 -7.19
N ASP A 426 1.24 -9.65 -6.59
CA ASP A 426 2.54 -9.64 -7.25
C ASP A 426 3.02 -11.07 -7.58
N ILE A 427 3.91 -11.20 -8.57
CA ILE A 427 4.30 -12.48 -9.20
C ILE A 427 4.86 -13.56 -8.24
N ASN A 428 5.23 -13.20 -7.01
CA ASN A 428 5.75 -14.12 -5.99
C ASN A 428 4.94 -14.09 -4.68
N GLU A 429 3.74 -13.51 -4.71
CA GLU A 429 2.85 -13.44 -3.57
C GLU A 429 1.59 -14.26 -3.79
N THR A 430 1.03 -14.78 -2.70
CA THR A 430 -0.29 -15.41 -2.72
C THR A 430 -1.37 -14.32 -2.60
N PRO A 431 -2.45 -14.37 -3.41
CA PRO A 431 -3.56 -13.42 -3.36
C PRO A 431 -4.21 -13.29 -1.98
N VAL A 432 -4.27 -14.39 -1.24
CA VAL A 432 -4.86 -14.44 0.10
C VAL A 432 -3.96 -15.18 1.09
N GLN A 433 -3.95 -14.71 2.34
CA GLN A 433 -3.31 -15.37 3.48
C GLN A 433 -4.27 -15.36 4.68
N PHE A 434 -4.54 -16.54 5.23
CA PHE A 434 -5.29 -16.71 6.49
C PHE A 434 -4.35 -17.08 7.64
N GLY A 435 -4.77 -16.78 8.87
CA GLY A 435 -3.99 -17.10 10.06
C GLY A 435 -2.68 -16.34 10.18
N ALA A 436 -2.61 -15.12 9.61
CA ALA A 436 -1.43 -14.27 9.72
C ALA A 436 -1.06 -14.02 11.19
N THR A 437 0.23 -14.10 11.48
CA THR A 437 0.75 -14.00 12.84
C THR A 437 0.61 -12.58 13.39
N PRO A 438 0.62 -12.40 14.72
CA PRO A 438 0.65 -11.07 15.33
C PRO A 438 1.86 -10.21 14.93
N ASP A 439 2.93 -10.81 14.40
CA ASP A 439 4.10 -10.10 13.88
C ASP A 439 3.90 -9.59 12.44
N GLU A 440 3.13 -10.30 11.61
CA GLU A 440 2.77 -9.90 10.25
C GLU A 440 1.63 -8.87 10.24
N LEU A 441 0.62 -9.06 11.10
CA LEU A 441 -0.47 -8.12 11.34
C LEU A 441 -0.37 -7.58 12.76
N ARG A 442 0.53 -6.64 13.02
CA ARG A 442 0.70 -6.05 14.36
C ARG A 442 -0.50 -5.20 14.77
N VAL A 443 -0.89 -5.28 16.04
CA VAL A 443 -1.90 -4.37 16.59
C VAL A 443 -1.26 -2.99 16.68
N VAL A 444 -1.90 -2.01 16.06
CA VAL A 444 -1.60 -0.60 16.29
C VAL A 444 -2.66 -0.06 17.24
N THR A 445 -2.22 0.56 18.32
CA THR A 445 -3.05 1.16 19.36
C THR A 445 -2.86 2.67 19.42
N THR A 446 -3.68 3.35 20.20
CA THR A 446 -3.52 4.79 20.40
C THR A 446 -2.22 5.16 21.11
N ALA A 447 -1.67 4.26 21.93
CA ALA A 447 -0.42 4.47 22.67
C ALA A 447 0.80 4.57 21.74
N ASP A 448 0.77 3.87 20.59
CA ASP A 448 1.84 3.87 19.60
C ASP A 448 2.07 5.24 18.95
N PHE A 449 1.16 6.21 19.15
CA PHE A 449 1.22 7.55 18.58
C PHE A 449 1.48 8.65 19.61
N ALA A 450 1.78 8.32 20.87
CA ALA A 450 1.94 9.31 21.94
C ALA A 450 3.01 10.37 21.62
N ASP A 451 4.16 9.96 21.09
CA ASP A 451 5.25 10.87 20.73
C ASP A 451 4.87 11.79 19.55
N SER A 452 4.21 11.21 18.54
CA SER A 452 3.69 11.97 17.39
C SER A 452 2.62 12.98 17.83
N ALA A 453 1.68 12.58 18.68
CA ALA A 453 0.64 13.45 19.24
C ALA A 453 1.24 14.59 20.08
N SER A 454 2.29 14.30 20.85
CA SER A 454 3.05 15.31 21.61
C SER A 454 3.63 16.38 20.68
N TRP A 455 4.30 15.97 19.59
CA TRP A 455 4.85 16.92 18.61
C TRP A 455 3.77 17.85 18.05
N PHE A 456 2.64 17.32 17.59
CA PHE A 456 1.54 18.13 17.05
C PHE A 456 0.98 19.10 18.11
N SER A 457 0.81 18.65 19.35
CA SER A 457 0.32 19.48 20.44
C SER A 457 1.26 20.64 20.78
N THR A 458 2.57 20.44 20.67
CA THR A 458 3.56 21.50 20.97
C THR A 458 3.79 22.46 19.81
N ASN A 459 3.43 22.07 18.58
CA ASN A 459 3.61 22.87 17.36
C ASN A 459 2.33 23.60 16.94
N VAL A 460 1.54 24.06 17.91
CA VAL A 460 0.34 24.89 17.70
C VAL A 460 0.29 26.11 18.62
N GLN A 461 -0.46 27.11 18.19
CA GLN A 461 -0.74 28.36 18.89
C GLN A 461 -2.07 28.26 19.64
N ASN A 462 -2.05 28.58 20.93
CA ASN A 462 -3.26 28.63 21.77
C ASN A 462 -3.94 30.02 21.67
N ASN A 463 -4.39 30.40 20.48
CA ASN A 463 -4.94 31.73 20.19
C ASN A 463 -6.18 31.69 19.26
N PHE A 464 -6.97 30.60 19.32
CA PHE A 464 -8.14 30.41 18.46
C PHE A 464 -9.07 31.62 18.39
N ALA A 465 -9.46 32.20 19.53
CA ALA A 465 -10.33 33.38 19.58
C ALA A 465 -9.73 34.62 18.89
N THR A 466 -8.41 34.80 18.99
CA THR A 466 -7.69 35.88 18.29
C THR A 466 -7.72 35.64 16.79
N GLN A 467 -7.50 34.40 16.33
CA GLN A 467 -7.58 34.05 14.91
C GLN A 467 -8.99 34.24 14.35
N VAL A 468 -10.03 33.88 15.11
CA VAL A 468 -11.44 34.15 14.74
C VAL A 468 -11.68 35.66 14.61
N THR A 469 -11.20 36.46 15.55
CA THR A 469 -11.34 37.92 15.51
C THR A 469 -10.67 38.50 14.27
N SER A 470 -9.44 38.06 13.99
CA SER A 470 -8.70 38.44 12.77
C SER A 470 -9.43 37.98 11.50
N GLY A 471 -10.00 36.78 11.50
CA GLY A 471 -10.78 36.23 10.39
C GLY A 471 -12.03 37.06 10.09
N MET A 472 -12.75 37.50 11.12
CA MET A 472 -13.89 38.41 10.97
C MET A 472 -13.46 39.78 10.44
N SER A 473 -12.35 40.33 10.94
CA SER A 473 -11.77 41.57 10.39
C SER A 473 -11.33 41.43 8.93
N GLY A 474 -10.97 40.22 8.50
CA GLY A 474 -10.64 39.87 7.12
C GLY A 474 -11.85 39.57 6.21
N GLY A 475 -13.09 39.74 6.69
CA GLY A 475 -14.31 39.51 5.92
C GLY A 475 -14.93 38.12 6.09
N GLY A 476 -14.39 37.27 6.97
CA GLY A 476 -15.01 36.00 7.36
C GLY A 476 -16.27 36.20 8.21
N LEU A 477 -17.12 35.16 8.27
CA LEU A 477 -18.38 35.20 9.02
C LEU A 477 -18.35 34.24 10.21
N TYR A 478 -18.88 34.70 11.34
CA TYR A 478 -19.09 33.89 12.54
C TYR A 478 -20.58 33.84 12.88
N THR A 479 -21.14 32.63 12.95
CA THR A 479 -22.50 32.40 13.46
C THR A 479 -22.42 31.77 14.85
N PRO A 480 -22.93 32.43 15.89
CA PRO A 480 -22.93 31.86 17.24
C PRO A 480 -23.93 30.70 17.37
N VAL A 481 -23.68 29.80 18.33
CA VAL A 481 -24.57 28.67 18.66
C VAL A 481 -26.02 29.10 18.82
N ALA A 482 -26.28 30.26 19.44
CA ALA A 482 -27.62 30.75 19.73
C ALA A 482 -28.49 31.06 18.49
N THR A 483 -27.90 31.15 17.29
CA THR A 483 -28.61 31.38 16.03
C THR A 483 -28.34 30.30 14.98
N ALA A 484 -27.38 29.40 15.21
CA ALA A 484 -27.09 28.29 14.32
C ALA A 484 -28.26 27.28 14.24
N PRO A 485 -28.44 26.60 13.09
CA PRO A 485 -29.36 25.47 12.97
C PRO A 485 -28.84 24.24 13.73
N TYR A 486 -29.74 23.30 14.01
CA TYR A 486 -29.35 21.97 14.47
C TYR A 486 -28.80 21.15 13.31
N GLU A 487 -27.75 20.39 13.58
CA GLU A 487 -27.08 19.52 12.63
C GLU A 487 -27.02 18.10 13.19
N ALA A 488 -27.41 17.12 12.39
CA ALA A 488 -27.28 15.70 12.70
C ALA A 488 -25.81 15.27 12.76
N VAL A 489 -25.52 14.33 13.65
CA VAL A 489 -24.22 13.62 13.71
C VAL A 489 -24.51 12.12 13.61
N PRO A 490 -24.01 11.40 12.58
CA PRO A 490 -23.22 11.90 11.45
C PRO A 490 -24.06 12.81 10.52
N TYR A 491 -23.39 13.71 9.81
CA TYR A 491 -24.02 14.65 8.90
C TYR A 491 -24.62 13.93 7.70
N GLY A 492 -25.91 14.18 7.43
CA GLY A 492 -26.62 13.58 6.30
C GLY A 492 -27.15 12.16 6.55
N SER A 493 -26.89 11.55 7.71
CA SER A 493 -27.46 10.24 8.06
C SER A 493 -28.97 10.36 8.36
N SER A 494 -29.74 9.38 7.88
CA SER A 494 -31.16 9.21 8.21
C SER A 494 -31.38 8.75 9.66
N SER A 495 -30.34 8.18 10.29
CA SER A 495 -30.37 7.61 11.63
C SER A 495 -29.33 8.29 12.53
N ALA A 496 -29.42 9.61 12.67
CA ALA A 496 -28.47 10.40 13.47
C ALA A 496 -28.35 9.90 14.92
N TYR A 497 -27.13 9.86 15.44
CA TYR A 497 -26.80 9.54 16.84
C TYR A 497 -27.11 10.69 17.79
N ASP A 498 -26.87 11.92 17.34
CA ASP A 498 -27.07 13.14 18.11
C ASP A 498 -27.36 14.33 17.18
N TYR A 499 -27.79 15.45 17.76
CA TYR A 499 -27.97 16.73 17.09
C TYR A 499 -27.19 17.81 17.83
N TYR A 500 -26.42 18.58 17.07
CA TYR A 500 -25.60 19.66 17.58
C TYR A 500 -26.13 21.00 17.11
N ARG A 501 -26.17 21.95 18.04
CA ARG A 501 -26.21 23.36 17.70
C ARG A 501 -24.79 23.90 17.86
N ARG A 502 -24.11 24.16 16.75
CA ARG A 502 -22.66 24.40 16.71
C ARG A 502 -22.30 25.79 16.19
N PRO A 503 -21.23 26.42 16.68
CA PRO A 503 -20.74 27.67 16.09
C PRO A 503 -20.26 27.42 14.66
N ILE A 504 -20.51 28.38 13.76
CA ILE A 504 -20.11 28.29 12.36
C ILE A 504 -19.06 29.36 12.07
N TYR A 505 -17.89 28.96 11.57
CA TYR A 505 -16.83 29.84 11.09
C TYR A 505 -16.73 29.69 9.58
N GLN A 506 -16.78 30.80 8.84
CA GLN A 506 -16.80 30.78 7.38
C GLN A 506 -15.79 31.74 6.77
N ASN A 507 -15.12 31.30 5.70
CA ASN A 507 -14.17 32.13 4.92
C ASN A 507 -13.03 32.72 5.78
N MET A 508 -12.55 31.96 6.76
CA MET A 508 -11.45 32.36 7.65
C MET A 508 -10.18 31.57 7.37
N THR A 509 -9.02 32.18 7.65
CA THR A 509 -7.74 31.46 7.65
C THR A 509 -7.25 31.24 9.08
N PHE A 510 -6.86 30.01 9.39
CA PHE A 510 -6.26 29.62 10.65
C PHE A 510 -4.82 29.14 10.44
N ARG A 511 -3.93 29.42 11.40
CA ARG A 511 -2.50 29.08 11.37
C ARG A 511 -2.12 28.35 12.63
N ASP A 512 -1.60 27.12 12.50
CA ASP A 512 -1.14 26.31 13.63
C ASP A 512 -2.14 26.34 14.78
N VAL A 513 -3.41 26.04 14.50
CA VAL A 513 -4.50 26.39 15.40
C VAL A 513 -4.78 25.27 16.39
N ARG A 514 -4.89 25.65 17.66
CA ARG A 514 -5.44 24.78 18.71
C ARG A 514 -6.93 25.09 18.90
N ILE A 515 -7.80 24.15 18.54
CA ILE A 515 -9.26 24.26 18.69
C ILE A 515 -9.64 23.72 20.08
N PRO A 516 -10.18 24.56 20.99
CA PRO A 516 -10.47 24.16 22.36
C PRO A 516 -11.53 23.06 22.47
N LYS A 517 -11.47 22.25 23.53
CA LYS A 517 -12.54 21.28 23.83
C LYS A 517 -13.88 21.97 24.01
N GLY A 518 -14.97 21.30 23.60
CA GLY A 518 -16.32 21.84 23.67
C GLY A 518 -16.71 22.78 22.53
N THR A 519 -15.80 23.08 21.61
CA THR A 519 -16.05 23.99 20.49
C THR A 519 -17.07 23.41 19.50
N ASN A 520 -16.98 22.11 19.19
CA ASN A 520 -17.88 21.34 18.31
C ASN A 520 -18.24 22.05 16.99
N ALA A 521 -17.29 22.79 16.41
CA ALA A 521 -17.57 23.77 15.36
C ALA A 521 -17.92 23.14 14.00
N LEU A 522 -18.53 23.99 13.17
CA LEU A 522 -18.60 23.83 11.73
C LEU A 522 -17.71 24.89 11.07
N PHE A 523 -16.70 24.45 10.34
CA PHE A 523 -15.88 25.31 9.50
C PHE A 523 -16.33 25.19 8.06
N LYS A 524 -16.63 26.31 7.40
CA LYS A 524 -17.06 26.34 5.99
C LYS A 524 -16.12 27.17 5.15
N ASN A 525 -15.54 26.60 4.10
CA ASN A 525 -14.63 27.31 3.20
C ASN A 525 -13.50 28.04 3.95
N CYS A 526 -13.01 27.43 5.03
CA CYS A 526 -11.88 27.94 5.81
C CYS A 526 -10.58 27.35 5.28
N ARG A 527 -9.49 28.11 5.40
CA ARG A 527 -8.12 27.65 5.11
C ARG A 527 -7.37 27.40 6.42
N PHE A 528 -6.68 26.28 6.52
CA PHE A 528 -5.82 25.92 7.65
C PHE A 528 -4.39 25.77 7.16
N GLU A 529 -3.44 26.43 7.82
CA GLU A 529 -2.02 26.38 7.48
C GLU A 529 -1.20 25.83 8.65
N GLY A 530 -0.47 24.74 8.41
CA GLY A 530 0.28 24.00 9.42
C GLY A 530 -0.58 22.96 10.13
N THR A 531 -0.51 22.92 11.46
CA THR A 531 -1.23 21.93 12.27
C THR A 531 -2.61 22.44 12.69
N VAL A 532 -3.64 21.61 12.53
CA VAL A 532 -4.94 21.80 13.18
C VAL A 532 -5.05 20.82 14.34
N TYR A 533 -4.94 21.31 15.58
CA TYR A 533 -4.98 20.47 16.77
C TYR A 533 -6.33 20.58 17.49
N LEU A 534 -7.08 19.49 17.57
CA LEU A 534 -8.37 19.45 18.25
C LEU A 534 -8.21 18.89 19.66
N GLU A 535 -8.62 19.67 20.65
CA GLU A 535 -8.61 19.21 22.03
C GLU A 535 -9.85 18.35 22.35
N THR A 536 -9.68 17.39 23.25
CA THR A 536 -10.78 16.65 23.87
C THR A 536 -10.45 16.20 25.28
N GLU A 537 -11.46 15.86 26.07
CA GLU A 537 -11.26 15.24 27.37
C GLU A 537 -10.69 13.82 27.21
N THR A 538 -9.42 13.64 27.57
CA THR A 538 -8.74 12.35 27.48
C THR A 538 -9.22 11.35 28.54
N GLY A 539 -9.76 11.82 29.66
CA GLY A 539 -10.34 10.98 30.72
C GLY A 539 -11.73 10.40 30.43
N CYS A 540 -12.20 10.42 29.17
CA CYS A 540 -13.56 10.05 28.74
C CYS A 540 -13.89 8.55 28.81
N THR A 541 -13.62 7.92 29.95
CA THR A 541 -13.72 6.45 30.15
C THR A 541 -15.08 5.96 30.66
N ASP A 542 -15.98 6.87 31.05
CA ASP A 542 -17.31 6.51 31.54
C ASP A 542 -18.16 5.93 30.38
N PRO A 543 -18.79 4.75 30.53
CA PRO A 543 -19.62 4.15 29.49
C PRO A 543 -20.76 5.04 28.97
N ASN A 544 -21.21 6.01 29.76
CA ASN A 544 -22.26 6.93 29.39
C ASN A 544 -21.81 8.07 28.48
N TRP A 545 -20.52 8.18 28.15
CA TRP A 545 -19.94 9.38 27.55
C TRP A 545 -20.63 9.83 26.26
N ASN A 546 -20.94 8.89 25.35
CA ASN A 546 -21.66 9.19 24.10
C ASN A 546 -23.11 9.64 24.36
N TYR A 547 -23.77 9.08 25.37
CA TYR A 547 -25.20 9.23 25.61
C TYR A 547 -25.54 10.47 26.44
N THR A 548 -24.66 10.87 27.36
CA THR A 548 -24.84 12.01 28.25
C THR A 548 -25.03 13.30 27.46
N GLY A 549 -26.21 13.93 27.62
CA GLY A 549 -26.58 15.16 26.91
C GLY A 549 -26.99 14.98 25.44
N ALA A 550 -27.05 13.75 24.91
CA ALA A 550 -27.44 13.51 23.52
C ALA A 550 -28.91 13.88 23.26
N LEU A 551 -29.19 14.35 22.04
CA LEU A 551 -30.48 14.84 21.58
C LEU A 551 -31.08 13.93 20.50
N LYS A 552 -32.40 14.01 20.36
CA LYS A 552 -33.18 13.43 19.26
C LYS A 552 -34.10 14.48 18.65
N ALA A 553 -34.29 14.38 17.34
CA ALA A 553 -35.28 15.17 16.61
C ALA A 553 -36.67 14.51 16.70
N ILE A 554 -37.69 15.30 17.01
CA ILE A 554 -39.09 14.89 17.10
C ILE A 554 -39.89 15.73 16.12
N PRO A 555 -40.33 15.17 14.97
CA PRO A 555 -41.21 15.87 14.04
C PRO A 555 -42.57 16.14 14.71
N LEU A 556 -43.03 17.40 14.70
CA LEU A 556 -44.29 17.80 15.34
C LEU A 556 -45.51 17.73 14.42
N GLY A 557 -45.38 17.17 13.21
CA GLY A 557 -46.48 17.01 12.24
C GLY A 557 -46.92 18.30 11.52
N ASN A 558 -46.45 19.46 11.94
CA ASN A 558 -46.67 20.78 11.29
C ASN A 558 -45.46 21.24 10.45
N GLY A 559 -44.51 20.34 10.17
CA GLY A 559 -43.24 20.65 9.50
C GLY A 559 -42.13 21.20 10.41
N SER A 560 -42.41 21.44 11.71
CA SER A 560 -41.38 21.82 12.68
C SER A 560 -40.78 20.60 13.41
N ILE A 561 -39.55 20.76 13.89
CA ILE A 561 -38.82 19.73 14.64
C ILE A 561 -38.54 20.26 16.05
N GLN A 562 -38.91 19.46 17.05
CA GLN A 562 -38.51 19.66 18.43
C GLN A 562 -37.27 18.81 18.74
N TYR A 563 -36.35 19.33 19.56
CA TYR A 563 -35.14 18.61 19.98
C TYR A 563 -35.15 18.38 21.48
N ASP A 564 -35.24 17.12 21.89
CA ASP A 564 -35.28 16.71 23.29
C ASP A 564 -34.09 15.82 23.64
N LEU A 565 -33.80 15.67 24.93
CA LEU A 565 -32.85 14.68 25.42
C LEU A 565 -33.27 13.28 24.92
N ARG A 566 -32.33 12.61 24.25
CA ARG A 566 -32.51 11.24 23.77
C ARG A 566 -32.58 10.26 24.93
N PHE A 567 -31.72 10.46 25.94
CA PHE A 567 -31.61 9.62 27.13
C PHE A 567 -31.75 10.45 28.41
N PRO A 568 -32.98 10.81 28.81
CA PRO A 568 -33.21 11.57 30.04
C PRO A 568 -32.67 10.84 31.28
N GLY A 569 -31.93 11.55 32.13
CA GLY A 569 -31.39 11.01 33.39
C GLY A 569 -30.06 10.27 33.27
N ILE A 570 -29.54 10.04 32.06
CA ILE A 570 -28.20 9.50 31.87
C ILE A 570 -27.16 10.61 32.08
N THR A 571 -26.17 10.32 32.91
CA THR A 571 -25.04 11.20 33.25
C THR A 571 -23.72 10.45 33.20
N SER A 572 -22.63 11.17 32.98
CA SER A 572 -21.27 10.63 33.06
C SER A 572 -20.56 11.15 34.32
N VAL A 573 -19.54 10.44 34.77
CA VAL A 573 -18.67 10.85 35.88
C VAL A 573 -17.26 11.10 35.36
N LEU A 574 -16.68 12.25 35.71
CA LEU A 574 -15.29 12.58 35.44
C LEU A 574 -14.62 13.03 36.74
N ALA A 575 -13.59 12.31 37.18
CA ALA A 575 -12.87 12.63 38.43
C ALA A 575 -13.80 12.87 39.65
N GLY A 576 -14.87 12.06 39.76
CA GLY A 576 -15.87 12.16 40.83
C GLY A 576 -16.93 13.24 40.65
N GLN A 577 -16.89 14.03 39.56
CA GLN A 577 -17.91 15.03 39.23
C GLN A 577 -18.93 14.46 38.25
N THR A 578 -20.21 14.68 38.52
CA THR A 578 -21.30 14.33 37.60
C THR A 578 -21.42 15.35 36.49
N LEU A 579 -21.39 14.86 35.24
CA LEU A 579 -21.58 15.60 34.02
C LEU A 579 -22.96 15.31 33.45
N THR A 580 -23.69 16.36 33.10
CA THR A 580 -25.01 16.26 32.44
C THR A 580 -24.91 16.42 30.92
N ASP A 581 -23.78 16.93 30.43
CA ASP A 581 -23.52 17.11 29.01
C ASP A 581 -22.01 16.97 28.75
N THR A 582 -21.62 15.93 28.02
CA THR A 582 -20.21 15.67 27.66
C THR A 582 -19.78 16.46 26.42
N ARG A 583 -20.71 17.09 25.69
CA ARG A 583 -20.38 17.92 24.51
C ARG A 583 -19.52 19.11 24.88
N THR A 584 -19.64 19.65 26.10
CA THR A 584 -18.87 20.84 26.54
C THR A 584 -17.39 20.57 26.75
N ILE A 585 -16.97 19.30 26.73
CA ILE A 585 -15.58 18.87 26.96
C ILE A 585 -15.10 17.86 25.91
N SER A 586 -15.88 17.63 24.87
CA SER A 586 -15.51 16.83 23.69
C SER A 586 -15.66 17.66 22.42
N ASN A 587 -15.16 17.15 21.29
CA ASN A 587 -15.24 17.84 20.01
C ASN A 587 -15.75 16.91 18.91
N SER A 588 -16.96 17.21 18.42
CA SER A 588 -17.52 16.67 17.18
C SER A 588 -17.49 17.80 16.15
N THR A 589 -16.45 17.87 15.32
CA THR A 589 -16.17 19.00 14.42
C THR A 589 -16.42 18.61 12.97
N ARG A 590 -16.94 19.55 12.16
CA ARG A 590 -17.12 19.34 10.72
C ARG A 590 -16.38 20.43 9.93
N PHE A 591 -15.69 20.02 8.88
CA PHE A 591 -15.00 20.89 7.93
C PHE A 591 -15.64 20.70 6.56
N ASP A 592 -16.13 21.79 5.97
CA ASP A 592 -16.99 21.76 4.79
C ASP A 592 -16.43 22.67 3.70
N GLY A 593 -15.90 22.07 2.64
CA GLY A 593 -15.19 22.81 1.59
C GLY A 593 -13.92 23.52 2.07
N CYS A 594 -13.26 23.00 3.12
CA CYS A 594 -12.07 23.62 3.70
C CYS A 594 -10.79 23.27 2.93
N THR A 595 -9.74 24.10 3.05
CA THR A 595 -8.41 23.77 2.52
C THR A 595 -7.41 23.62 3.64
N PHE A 596 -6.75 22.48 3.74
CA PHE A 596 -5.68 22.20 4.70
C PHE A 596 -4.33 22.22 3.98
N LEU A 597 -3.41 23.05 4.47
CA LEU A 597 -2.01 23.05 4.09
C LEU A 597 -1.21 22.45 5.25
N GLY A 598 -1.20 21.13 5.38
CA GLY A 598 -0.61 20.42 6.52
C GLY A 598 -1.49 19.27 7.04
N SER A 599 -1.59 19.15 8.36
CA SER A 599 -2.16 17.98 9.04
C SER A 599 -3.24 18.37 10.05
N ILE A 600 -4.21 17.47 10.22
CA ILE A 600 -5.15 17.50 11.36
C ILE A 600 -4.72 16.47 12.41
N ALA A 601 -4.68 16.89 13.66
CA ALA A 601 -4.30 16.06 14.80
C ALA A 601 -5.17 16.41 16.02
N GLY A 602 -5.11 15.60 17.07
CA GLY A 602 -5.89 15.87 18.27
C GLY A 602 -5.41 15.11 19.49
N ASP A 603 -5.98 15.49 20.63
CA ASP A 603 -5.83 14.73 21.87
C ASP A 603 -6.30 13.28 21.67
N THR A 604 -5.67 12.33 22.34
CA THR A 604 -6.10 10.92 22.28
C THR A 604 -7.19 10.67 23.33
N PRO A 605 -8.44 10.37 22.94
CA PRO A 605 -9.48 10.04 23.90
C PRO A 605 -9.18 8.71 24.60
N GLY A 606 -9.48 8.63 25.89
CA GLY A 606 -9.23 7.42 26.70
C GLY A 606 -10.12 6.23 26.31
N GLU A 607 -11.29 6.50 25.71
CA GLU A 607 -12.16 5.50 25.12
C GLU A 607 -12.69 5.98 23.75
N TYR A 608 -13.13 5.04 22.91
CA TYR A 608 -13.68 5.38 21.60
C TYR A 608 -15.12 5.91 21.73
N THR A 609 -15.26 7.24 21.66
CA THR A 609 -16.56 7.92 21.81
C THR A 609 -16.98 8.61 20.51
N HIS A 610 -17.31 7.82 19.48
CA HIS A 610 -17.59 8.29 18.12
C HIS A 610 -18.71 9.33 17.95
N TRP A 611 -19.59 9.54 18.94
CA TRP A 611 -20.60 10.61 18.88
C TRP A 611 -20.00 11.95 19.29
N ARG A 612 -19.00 11.89 20.19
CA ARG A 612 -18.42 13.03 20.92
C ARG A 612 -17.07 13.46 20.38
N ASN A 613 -16.26 12.51 19.92
CA ASN A 613 -14.92 12.70 19.39
C ASN A 613 -14.92 12.26 17.93
N LYS A 614 -15.27 13.21 17.05
CA LYS A 614 -15.51 12.95 15.64
C LYS A 614 -15.04 14.12 14.79
N ILE A 615 -14.41 13.82 13.66
CA ILE A 615 -14.23 14.79 12.59
C ILE A 615 -14.95 14.32 11.33
N GLN A 616 -15.52 15.28 10.59
CA GLN A 616 -16.19 15.01 9.32
C GLN A 616 -15.65 16.00 8.29
N LEU A 617 -15.15 15.49 7.18
CA LEU A 617 -14.63 16.28 6.06
C LEU A 617 -15.64 16.21 4.92
N THR A 618 -16.41 17.26 4.67
CA THR A 618 -17.49 17.28 3.67
C THR A 618 -17.25 18.33 2.59
N GLY A 619 -18.06 18.27 1.53
CA GLY A 619 -17.93 19.18 0.39
C GLY A 619 -16.58 19.06 -0.31
N ALA A 620 -16.20 20.09 -1.07
CA ALA A 620 -14.93 20.20 -1.77
C ALA A 620 -13.73 20.47 -0.82
N THR A 621 -13.58 19.66 0.24
CA THR A 621 -12.47 19.80 1.19
C THR A 621 -11.18 19.26 0.57
N ARG A 622 -10.08 20.02 0.72
CA ARG A 622 -8.79 19.79 0.05
C ARG A 622 -7.66 19.71 1.07
N PHE A 623 -6.66 18.88 0.80
CA PHE A 623 -5.47 18.71 1.62
C PHE A 623 -4.24 18.78 0.73
N TYR A 624 -3.24 19.55 1.16
CA TYR A 624 -1.95 19.64 0.50
C TYR A 624 -0.86 19.71 1.56
N SER A 625 0.18 18.89 1.40
CA SER A 625 1.39 18.93 2.24
C SER A 625 2.67 19.01 1.41
N ASP A 626 2.54 18.95 0.07
CA ASP A 626 3.64 18.91 -0.88
C ASP A 626 3.57 20.14 -1.81
N PRO A 627 4.57 21.05 -1.75
CA PRO A 627 4.61 22.21 -2.63
C PRO A 627 4.72 21.89 -4.12
N GLU A 628 5.14 20.67 -4.47
CA GLU A 628 5.36 20.23 -5.84
C GLU A 628 4.24 19.30 -6.35
N ASP A 629 3.12 19.21 -5.62
CA ASP A 629 1.93 18.50 -6.08
C ASP A 629 1.40 19.11 -7.39
N THR A 630 1.27 18.29 -8.43
CA THR A 630 0.79 18.74 -9.74
C THR A 630 -0.67 19.18 -9.72
N GLU A 631 -1.52 18.57 -8.88
CA GLU A 631 -2.92 19.01 -8.74
C GLU A 631 -3.00 20.37 -8.05
N LEU A 632 -2.14 20.61 -7.06
CA LEU A 632 -2.02 21.93 -6.43
C LEU A 632 -1.75 23.00 -7.47
N ALA A 633 -0.86 22.73 -8.44
CA ALA A 633 -0.55 23.66 -9.53
C ALA A 633 -1.72 23.89 -10.50
N LEU A 634 -2.64 22.91 -10.64
CA LEU A 634 -3.83 23.01 -11.48
C LEU A 634 -4.99 23.77 -10.80
N GLN A 635 -4.94 23.96 -9.47
CA GLN A 635 -5.98 24.70 -8.76
C GLN A 635 -5.96 26.19 -9.14
N PRO A 636 -7.13 26.85 -9.24
CA PRO A 636 -7.20 28.29 -9.48
C PRO A 636 -6.45 29.14 -8.43
N ASP A 637 -6.38 28.67 -7.18
CA ASP A 637 -5.66 29.29 -6.07
C ASP A 637 -4.28 28.67 -5.79
N GLY A 638 -3.81 27.77 -6.66
CA GLY A 638 -2.62 26.94 -6.47
C GLY A 638 -1.33 27.70 -6.15
N ALA A 639 -1.06 28.79 -6.87
CA ALA A 639 0.14 29.61 -6.65
C ALA A 639 0.20 30.21 -5.23
N ALA A 640 -0.94 30.64 -4.69
CA ALA A 640 -1.02 31.18 -3.34
C ALA A 640 -0.85 30.09 -2.27
N LEU A 641 -1.43 28.91 -2.50
CA LEU A 641 -1.30 27.77 -1.59
C LEU A 641 0.14 27.23 -1.56
N ARG A 642 0.79 27.10 -2.72
CA ARG A 642 2.21 26.71 -2.83
C ARG A 642 3.12 27.67 -2.07
N SER A 643 2.91 28.98 -2.22
CA SER A 643 3.69 29.97 -1.48
C SER A 643 3.51 29.85 0.03
N ALA A 644 2.31 29.48 0.50
CA ALA A 644 2.04 29.29 1.93
C ALA A 644 2.71 28.03 2.48
N LEU A 645 2.74 26.93 1.71
CA LEU A 645 3.48 25.72 2.08
C LEU A 645 4.99 26.00 2.20
N LEU A 646 5.60 26.61 1.18
CA LEU A 646 7.04 26.92 1.19
C LEU A 646 7.46 27.80 2.37
N ALA A 647 6.56 28.70 2.82
CA ALA A 647 6.81 29.57 3.96
C ALA A 647 6.91 28.82 5.31
N MET A 648 6.48 27.55 5.39
CA MET A 648 6.55 26.74 6.62
C MET A 648 7.95 26.19 6.90
N GLY A 649 8.82 26.13 5.88
CA GLY A 649 10.16 25.53 5.98
C GLY A 649 10.17 24.01 5.83
N THR A 650 11.32 23.47 5.45
CA THR A 650 11.51 22.05 5.09
C THR A 650 11.24 21.10 6.25
N ASP A 651 11.70 21.42 7.46
CA ASP A 651 11.62 20.52 8.61
C ASP A 651 10.18 20.31 9.08
N LYS A 652 9.39 21.38 9.04
CA LYS A 652 7.97 21.33 9.39
C LYS A 652 7.17 20.61 8.32
N LEU A 653 7.43 20.90 7.04
CA LEU A 653 6.79 20.19 5.93
C LEU A 653 7.11 18.68 5.97
N ASP A 654 8.35 18.29 6.25
CA ASP A 654 8.73 16.88 6.43
C ASP A 654 7.84 16.18 7.46
N ARG A 655 7.59 16.82 8.60
CA ARG A 655 6.74 16.28 9.67
C ARG A 655 5.27 16.21 9.26
N LEU A 656 4.74 17.25 8.62
CA LEU A 656 3.34 17.28 8.16
C LEU A 656 3.08 16.25 7.05
N GLN A 657 4.07 15.98 6.19
CA GLN A 657 3.95 14.98 5.11
C GLN A 657 3.88 13.53 5.61
N ARG A 658 4.30 13.25 6.86
CA ARG A 658 4.21 11.89 7.44
C ARG A 658 2.77 11.46 7.69
N SER A 659 1.85 12.41 7.88
CA SER A 659 0.45 12.12 8.16
C SER A 659 -0.45 13.32 7.91
N SER A 660 -1.40 13.20 6.98
CA SER A 660 -2.47 14.19 6.82
C SER A 660 -3.47 14.17 7.98
N ILE A 661 -3.73 12.99 8.56
CA ILE A 661 -4.67 12.78 9.68
C ILE A 661 -4.01 11.95 10.77
N MET A 662 -3.74 12.58 11.92
CA MET A 662 -3.17 11.97 13.12
C MET A 662 -4.20 12.00 14.27
N MET A 663 -5.24 11.16 14.17
CA MET A 663 -6.39 11.18 15.07
C MET A 663 -6.63 9.80 15.74
N PRO A 664 -5.65 9.24 16.48
CA PRO A 664 -5.81 7.95 17.13
C PRO A 664 -7.00 7.95 18.11
N GLY A 665 -7.87 6.94 18.02
CA GLY A 665 -9.07 6.84 18.86
C GLY A 665 -10.25 7.74 18.46
N TRP A 666 -10.17 8.49 17.35
CA TRP A 666 -11.27 9.31 16.85
C TRP A 666 -12.10 8.59 15.78
N SER A 667 -13.36 8.98 15.66
CA SER A 667 -14.17 8.68 14.47
C SER A 667 -13.86 9.71 13.38
N VAL A 668 -13.50 9.25 12.18
CA VAL A 668 -13.16 10.12 11.06
C VAL A 668 -14.04 9.77 9.88
N ASP A 669 -14.82 10.73 9.40
CA ASP A 669 -15.61 10.57 8.19
C ASP A 669 -15.03 11.48 7.10
N VAL A 670 -14.80 10.91 5.93
CA VAL A 670 -14.31 11.60 4.74
C VAL A 670 -15.37 11.54 3.66
N GLY A 671 -15.76 12.70 3.17
CA GLY A 671 -16.92 12.89 2.31
C GLY A 671 -18.24 12.76 3.08
N ASN A 672 -19.32 12.54 2.34
CA ASN A 672 -20.66 12.31 2.88
C ASN A 672 -21.50 11.53 1.85
N PHE A 673 -22.77 11.29 2.17
CA PHE A 673 -23.74 10.64 1.28
C PHE A 673 -24.08 11.43 0.00
N SER A 674 -23.58 12.66 -0.16
CA SER A 674 -23.83 13.51 -1.32
C SER A 674 -22.57 13.67 -2.16
N ASN A 675 -22.54 13.09 -3.34
CA ASN A 675 -21.40 13.25 -4.23
C ASN A 675 -21.49 14.58 -5.00
N GLN A 676 -20.41 15.36 -5.01
CA GLN A 676 -20.32 16.63 -5.73
C GLN A 676 -19.34 16.48 -6.87
N VAL A 677 -19.79 16.74 -8.11
CA VAL A 677 -18.97 16.70 -9.33
C VAL A 677 -18.89 18.10 -9.91
N ALA A 678 -17.69 18.55 -10.26
CA ALA A 678 -17.50 19.85 -10.91
C ALA A 678 -18.01 19.82 -12.36
N ALA A 679 -18.26 21.00 -12.95
CA ALA A 679 -18.72 21.09 -14.34
C ALA A 679 -17.75 20.44 -15.34
N ASN A 680 -16.45 20.54 -15.08
CA ASN A 680 -15.45 19.63 -15.63
C ASN A 680 -15.17 18.56 -14.56
N PRO A 681 -15.52 17.28 -14.79
CA PRO A 681 -15.29 16.21 -13.83
C PRO A 681 -13.82 16.07 -13.38
N ASP A 682 -12.85 16.40 -14.22
CA ASP A 682 -11.42 16.34 -13.89
C ASP A 682 -11.01 17.39 -12.84
N LEU A 683 -11.79 18.46 -12.72
CA LEU A 683 -11.62 19.51 -11.74
C LEU A 683 -12.44 19.27 -10.47
N THR A 684 -13.07 18.09 -10.34
CA THR A 684 -13.79 17.71 -9.11
C THR A 684 -12.80 17.63 -7.96
N ALA A 685 -13.01 18.45 -6.94
CA ALA A 685 -12.18 18.43 -5.75
C ALA A 685 -12.30 17.08 -5.05
N ARG A 686 -11.15 16.50 -4.72
CA ARG A 686 -11.03 15.23 -4.02
C ARG A 686 -10.32 15.43 -2.68
N VAL A 687 -10.72 14.69 -1.66
CA VAL A 687 -9.95 14.68 -0.40
C VAL A 687 -8.69 13.86 -0.64
N LYS A 688 -7.53 14.53 -0.73
CA LYS A 688 -6.23 13.89 -0.87
C LYS A 688 -5.56 13.66 0.47
N LEU A 689 -5.40 12.40 0.86
CA LEU A 689 -4.69 12.06 2.08
C LEU A 689 -3.33 11.47 1.72
N LYS A 690 -2.25 11.95 2.35
CA LYS A 690 -0.88 11.48 2.12
C LYS A 690 -0.23 11.00 3.41
N GLY A 691 0.64 10.00 3.27
CA GLY A 691 1.41 9.42 4.36
C GLY A 691 0.58 8.43 5.18
N THR A 692 0.89 8.33 6.47
CA THR A 692 0.14 7.43 7.36
C THR A 692 -1.14 8.12 7.82
N ILE A 693 -2.29 7.49 7.62
CA ILE A 693 -3.62 8.01 7.98
C ILE A 693 -4.13 7.27 9.20
N ILE A 694 -4.20 7.97 10.35
CA ILE A 694 -4.50 7.38 11.65
C ILE A 694 -5.90 7.80 12.09
N ALA A 695 -6.74 6.81 12.39
CA ALA A 695 -8.05 7.01 13.01
C ALA A 695 -8.36 5.89 14.02
N GLY A 696 -9.36 6.08 14.87
CA GLY A 696 -9.99 4.96 15.58
C GLY A 696 -10.72 4.06 14.58
N VAL A 697 -11.66 4.66 13.85
CA VAL A 697 -12.40 4.08 12.74
C VAL A 697 -12.54 5.15 11.66
N MET A 698 -12.50 4.75 10.39
CA MET A 698 -12.62 5.65 9.26
C MET A 698 -13.73 5.23 8.29
N ASP A 699 -14.60 6.16 7.91
CA ASP A 699 -15.59 6.00 6.85
C ASP A 699 -15.25 6.96 5.70
N ILE A 700 -14.98 6.45 4.51
CA ILE A 700 -14.70 7.25 3.31
C ILE A 700 -15.80 6.99 2.28
N ARG A 701 -16.55 8.04 1.96
CA ARG A 701 -17.61 8.03 0.94
C ARG A 701 -17.43 9.20 -0.04
N GLY A 702 -17.93 9.07 -1.26
CA GLY A 702 -17.76 10.09 -2.29
C GLY A 702 -16.36 10.05 -2.93
N THR A 703 -15.71 11.19 -3.11
CA THR A 703 -14.47 11.29 -3.89
C THR A 703 -13.24 11.56 -3.01
N ALA A 704 -12.33 10.59 -2.95
CA ALA A 704 -11.10 10.65 -2.15
C ALA A 704 -9.93 9.92 -2.84
N ASP A 705 -8.71 10.42 -2.61
CA ASP A 705 -7.48 9.78 -3.08
C ASP A 705 -6.51 9.69 -1.90
N VAL A 706 -6.17 8.47 -1.50
CA VAL A 706 -5.30 8.19 -0.37
C VAL A 706 -4.00 7.61 -0.91
N LEU A 707 -2.89 8.29 -0.68
CA LEU A 707 -1.54 7.86 -1.03
C LEU A 707 -0.72 7.61 0.25
N GLY A 708 -0.68 6.35 0.68
CA GLY A 708 0.01 5.90 1.88
C GLY A 708 -0.71 4.74 2.55
N THR A 709 -0.67 4.71 3.88
CA THR A 709 -1.17 3.59 4.68
C THR A 709 -2.25 4.06 5.66
N MET A 710 -3.40 3.39 5.66
CA MET A 710 -4.46 3.60 6.65
C MET A 710 -4.24 2.69 7.87
N LEU A 711 -4.08 3.29 9.05
CA LEU A 711 -3.88 2.60 10.33
C LEU A 711 -5.06 2.89 11.27
N MET A 712 -5.89 1.88 11.50
CA MET A 712 -7.00 2.00 12.45
C MET A 712 -6.56 1.56 13.85
N THR A 713 -7.06 2.25 14.88
CA THR A 713 -6.61 2.08 16.27
C THR A 713 -7.70 1.58 17.21
N PHE A 714 -8.97 1.61 16.79
CA PHE A 714 -10.06 1.11 17.62
C PHE A 714 -10.40 -0.33 17.27
N ARG A 715 -10.23 -1.20 18.27
CA ARG A 715 -10.72 -2.57 18.25
C ARG A 715 -11.98 -2.68 19.12
N PRO A 716 -13.16 -3.00 18.56
CA PRO A 716 -14.37 -3.15 19.35
C PRO A 716 -14.25 -4.37 20.28
N VAL A 717 -14.63 -4.19 21.55
CA VAL A 717 -14.65 -5.26 22.56
C VAL A 717 -16.01 -5.26 23.26
N PRO A 718 -16.77 -6.37 23.25
CA PRO A 718 -18.07 -6.45 23.90
C PRO A 718 -18.02 -6.02 25.37
N GLY A 719 -18.99 -5.21 25.80
CA GLY A 719 -19.09 -4.74 27.18
C GLY A 719 -18.12 -3.62 27.58
N VAL A 720 -17.30 -3.10 26.65
CA VAL A 720 -16.33 -2.03 26.90
C VAL A 720 -16.65 -0.79 26.06
N GLY A 721 -16.39 0.39 26.62
CA GLY A 721 -16.54 1.67 25.94
C GLY A 721 -17.91 1.80 25.25
N PRO A 722 -17.97 2.01 23.92
CA PRO A 722 -19.22 2.19 23.20
C PRO A 722 -20.07 0.91 23.08
N LEU A 723 -19.54 -0.26 23.43
CA LEU A 723 -20.27 -1.55 23.41
C LEU A 723 -20.82 -1.94 24.78
N TYR A 724 -20.68 -1.10 25.81
CA TYR A 724 -21.05 -1.42 27.19
C TYR A 724 -22.50 -1.91 27.33
N TYR A 725 -23.45 -1.28 26.62
CA TYR A 725 -24.87 -1.63 26.67
C TYR A 725 -25.26 -2.72 25.64
N ASN A 726 -24.55 -3.86 25.66
CA ASN A 726 -24.73 -4.98 24.72
C ASN A 726 -24.56 -4.58 23.24
N GLY A 727 -23.64 -3.64 22.97
CA GLY A 727 -23.28 -3.28 21.60
C GLY A 727 -22.53 -4.42 20.91
N GLN A 728 -22.66 -4.49 19.59
CA GLN A 728 -22.09 -5.55 18.78
C GLN A 728 -20.81 -5.08 18.07
N PRO A 729 -19.71 -5.87 18.07
CA PRO A 729 -18.46 -5.50 17.40
C PRO A 729 -18.59 -5.13 15.92
N GLU A 730 -19.46 -5.83 15.20
CA GLU A 730 -19.70 -5.64 13.76
C GLU A 730 -20.26 -4.25 13.39
N ALA A 731 -20.78 -3.50 14.36
CA ALA A 731 -21.27 -2.14 14.16
C ALA A 731 -20.15 -1.11 13.98
N PHE A 732 -18.88 -1.51 14.15
CA PHE A 732 -17.71 -0.65 14.00
C PHE A 732 -16.83 -1.17 12.87
N ASN A 733 -16.80 -0.44 11.77
CA ASN A 733 -16.15 -0.86 10.53
C ASN A 733 -15.37 0.30 9.90
N THR A 734 -14.25 -0.03 9.27
CA THR A 734 -13.63 0.89 8.31
C THR A 734 -14.30 0.70 6.96
N THR A 735 -15.10 1.69 6.56
CA THR A 735 -15.89 1.65 5.33
C THR A 735 -15.24 2.50 4.26
N LEU A 736 -15.08 1.92 3.07
CA LEU A 736 -14.58 2.57 1.87
C LEU A 736 -15.63 2.38 0.77
N GLY A 737 -16.14 3.48 0.24
CA GLY A 737 -17.02 3.47 -0.93
C GLY A 737 -18.49 3.33 -0.61
N TYR A 738 -19.27 3.18 -1.68
CA TYR A 738 -20.72 3.10 -1.57
C TYR A 738 -21.18 1.66 -1.29
N PHE A 739 -22.04 1.52 -0.29
CA PHE A 739 -22.84 0.33 -0.02
C PHE A 739 -24.31 0.70 -0.15
N GLY A 740 -25.07 -0.10 -0.91
CA GLY A 740 -26.52 0.09 -0.99
C GLY A 740 -27.23 -0.62 0.16
N THR A 741 -28.53 -0.37 0.32
CA THR A 741 -29.39 -1.09 1.28
C THR A 741 -29.36 -2.61 1.13
N LEU A 742 -28.92 -3.13 -0.02
CA LEU A 742 -28.79 -4.57 -0.29
C LEU A 742 -27.40 -5.13 0.04
N ASP A 743 -26.40 -4.29 0.36
CA ASP A 743 -25.00 -4.70 0.52
C ASP A 743 -24.50 -4.72 1.98
N GLY A 744 -25.40 -4.52 2.95
CA GLY A 744 -25.14 -4.78 4.37
C GLY A 744 -24.93 -3.55 5.26
N ASP A 745 -24.64 -2.35 4.72
CA ASP A 745 -24.54 -1.13 5.55
C ASP A 745 -25.91 -0.52 5.90
N GLY A 746 -26.92 -0.71 5.03
CA GLY A 746 -28.28 -0.22 5.21
C GLY A 746 -28.44 1.31 5.13
N GLU A 747 -27.37 2.05 4.84
CA GLU A 747 -27.34 3.52 4.95
C GLU A 747 -27.33 4.24 3.59
N GLY A 748 -26.91 3.57 2.51
CA GLY A 748 -26.89 4.16 1.16
C GLY A 748 -28.26 4.19 0.46
N SER A 749 -28.64 5.35 -0.07
CA SER A 749 -29.82 5.50 -0.96
C SER A 749 -29.62 4.70 -2.24
N LEU A 750 -30.61 3.90 -2.65
CA LEU A 750 -30.55 3.14 -3.91
C LEU A 750 -30.34 4.07 -5.12
N PRO A 751 -29.61 3.62 -6.17
CA PRO A 751 -29.47 4.35 -7.41
C PRO A 751 -30.83 4.69 -8.04
N GLY A 752 -31.00 5.93 -8.49
CA GLY A 752 -32.28 6.47 -8.98
C GLY A 752 -33.29 6.87 -7.89
N GLY A 753 -32.99 6.60 -6.61
CA GLY A 753 -33.77 7.06 -5.46
C GLY A 753 -33.57 8.55 -5.14
N THR A 754 -34.49 9.13 -4.37
CA THR A 754 -34.36 10.51 -3.90
C THR A 754 -33.13 10.66 -3.00
N GLY A 755 -32.22 11.58 -3.36
CA GLY A 755 -31.00 11.86 -2.60
C GLY A 755 -29.76 11.09 -3.06
N PHE A 756 -29.87 10.17 -4.02
CA PHE A 756 -28.69 9.59 -4.67
C PHE A 756 -28.05 10.62 -5.63
N THR A 757 -26.74 10.82 -5.52
CA THR A 757 -26.01 11.86 -6.27
C THR A 757 -24.73 11.34 -6.93
N GLY A 758 -24.51 10.01 -6.91
CA GLY A 758 -23.33 9.34 -7.47
C GLY A 758 -22.70 8.39 -6.46
N PHE A 759 -21.80 7.53 -6.95
CA PHE A 759 -21.13 6.51 -6.15
C PHE A 759 -19.83 7.00 -5.51
N GLY A 760 -19.18 8.00 -6.12
CA GLY A 760 -17.85 8.45 -5.67
C GLY A 760 -16.73 7.91 -6.54
N GLU A 761 -15.51 8.33 -6.21
CA GLU A 761 -14.26 7.82 -6.76
C GLU A 761 -13.28 7.72 -5.62
N ILE A 762 -13.00 6.50 -5.16
CA ILE A 762 -12.03 6.28 -4.09
C ILE A 762 -10.86 5.49 -4.66
N ARG A 763 -9.69 6.12 -4.59
CA ARG A 763 -8.43 5.46 -4.87
C ARG A 763 -7.61 5.40 -3.59
N LEU A 764 -7.15 4.22 -3.24
CA LEU A 764 -6.20 4.02 -2.16
C LEU A 764 -4.95 3.35 -2.74
N ARG A 765 -3.80 3.96 -2.50
CA ARG A 765 -2.50 3.47 -2.96
C ARG A 765 -1.53 3.43 -1.81
N TYR A 766 -0.96 2.27 -1.57
CA TYR A 766 0.22 2.15 -0.75
C TYR A 766 1.36 2.96 -1.38
N ASP A 767 1.99 3.80 -0.56
CA ASP A 767 3.21 4.52 -0.93
C ASP A 767 4.39 3.87 -0.23
N PRO A 768 5.22 3.06 -0.93
CA PRO A 768 6.37 2.42 -0.32
C PRO A 768 7.43 3.44 0.14
N ASN A 769 7.38 4.67 -0.33
CA ASN A 769 8.34 5.73 0.02
C ASN A 769 7.77 6.68 1.09
N ALA A 770 6.58 6.38 1.63
CA ALA A 770 5.99 7.20 2.66
C ALA A 770 6.85 7.21 3.93
N LYS A 771 7.13 8.42 4.42
CA LYS A 771 7.76 8.60 5.73
C LYS A 771 6.74 8.28 6.82
N LEU A 772 7.13 7.44 7.77
CA LEU A 772 6.23 7.03 8.85
C LEU A 772 6.31 7.97 10.07
N PRO A 773 5.22 8.09 10.85
CA PRO A 773 5.25 8.70 12.17
C PRO A 773 6.09 7.87 13.15
N ASP A 774 6.60 8.54 14.18
CA ASP A 774 7.36 7.89 15.26
C ASP A 774 6.40 7.21 16.26
N GLY A 775 6.84 6.11 16.87
CA GLY A 775 6.20 5.41 17.98
C GLY A 775 5.69 4.00 17.64
N ILE A 776 5.30 3.75 16.38
CA ILE A 776 4.79 2.43 15.94
C ILE A 776 5.91 1.40 15.99
N LEU A 777 5.79 0.32 16.75
CA LEU A 777 6.79 -0.76 16.72
C LEU A 777 6.63 -1.65 15.48
N TRP A 778 7.54 -1.51 14.50
CA TRP A 778 7.52 -2.30 13.26
C TRP A 778 8.90 -2.82 12.89
N PRO A 779 9.02 -4.02 12.26
CA PRO A 779 10.29 -4.51 11.71
C PRO A 779 10.96 -3.49 10.79
N ALA A 780 12.29 -3.41 10.87
CA ALA A 780 13.09 -2.70 9.90
C ALA A 780 13.01 -3.39 8.54
N SER A 781 13.03 -2.59 7.48
CA SER A 781 12.99 -3.03 6.09
C SER A 781 14.33 -2.81 5.42
N VAL A 782 14.61 -3.59 4.38
CA VAL A 782 15.80 -3.41 3.54
C VAL A 782 15.38 -3.49 2.09
N GLU A 783 15.76 -2.50 1.29
CA GLU A 783 15.44 -2.46 -0.13
C GLU A 783 16.66 -2.22 -1.00
N ALA A 784 16.65 -2.81 -2.19
CA ALA A 784 17.74 -2.71 -3.12
C ALA A 784 17.72 -1.36 -3.85
N VAL A 785 18.85 -0.67 -3.89
CA VAL A 785 19.01 0.61 -4.59
C VAL A 785 19.51 0.32 -6.00
N ALA A 786 18.59 0.20 -6.97
CA ALA A 786 18.86 -0.37 -8.30
C ALA A 786 20.01 0.32 -9.07
N ASP A 787 20.05 1.64 -9.05
CA ASP A 787 21.05 2.49 -9.73
C ASP A 787 22.46 2.42 -9.11
N SER A 788 22.57 1.83 -7.92
CA SER A 788 23.84 1.62 -7.22
C SER A 788 24.60 0.36 -7.65
N TYR A 789 24.01 -0.48 -8.52
CA TYR A 789 24.68 -1.68 -9.04
C TYR A 789 25.97 -1.31 -9.79
N ARG A 790 27.07 -2.01 -9.48
CA ARG A 790 28.38 -1.81 -10.13
C ARG A 790 29.07 -3.16 -10.36
N GLU A 791 29.69 -3.30 -11.53
CA GLU A 791 30.60 -4.40 -11.86
C GLU A 791 32.05 -3.91 -11.74
N GLY A 792 32.94 -4.73 -11.17
CA GLY A 792 34.37 -4.48 -11.12
C GLY A 792 34.96 -4.01 -9.79
N GLY A 793 34.14 -3.75 -8.76
CA GLY A 793 34.57 -3.41 -7.40
C GLY A 793 35.22 -2.02 -7.24
N ARG A 794 34.68 -1.23 -6.31
CA ARG A 794 35.05 0.14 -5.82
C ARG A 794 35.46 1.19 -6.88
N SER A 795 34.56 2.16 -7.09
CA SER A 795 34.91 3.58 -7.31
C SER A 795 35.07 4.30 -5.98
#